data_AF-A0A847GN45-F1
#
_entry.id   AF-A0A847GN45-F1
#
_cell.length_a   1.000
_cell.length_b   1.000
_cell.length_c   1.000
_cell.angle_alpha   90.00
_cell.angle_beta   90.00
_cell.angle_gamma   90.00
#
_symmetry.space_group_name_H-M   'P 1'
#
loop_
_entity.id
_entity.type
_entity.pdbx_description
1 polymer ?
#
loop_
_entity_poly.entity_id
_entity_poly.type
_entity_poly.pdbx_seq_one_letter_code
_entity_poly.pdbx_strand_id
1 'polypeptide(L)'
;MKRLCIALVTAGWVGALIASAAAQPPAAPAPAAQPPAAQPPAPLAPTAWKAGVAAVKITPEEPLWMAGYASRKKPSEGVAADLFAKALAIEDPVGTRLVIVTLDLISVPRTLRDWLEAAVQEKHALKPPSLLMNCSHTHCGPELRASRLADDEAKVPHAPAAERYVAALQQKLVALVGDALARLTPARLDFQRGRAGFAMNRRRPTRKGYNNAPYFDGPVDHEVPVLRVADLQGKLVAVLFGYACHNTTMGDYLIRGDYAGYAQQYLEEEHPGVTALFMIGCGGDQNPYPRGKEEHAKYHGRSLALAVEAALQTPPKPLRGPLCLAFEDVSLAFAPVPPREELEKTAASNKTPDAGHAQRLLKELQETGKIRATYACPVQVVRFGRDLTLVAIGGETVVDYALRLKRELAGPSVWVAGYSNDVFTYLPSARVLREGGYEAGGASKWGSLPGPFAADVEDRVVGKILELARRPIESQPAAVDLNVGQEATVQLVNGQTATVKLLEVQEQRDSLRNALRLARVTVEVNGRPVTLGSATYHLPVTAGDVQIDCPITRGYNQNIDYWGLDADARLRLWPAGYPLITPGTFSYPVNQRWFASHTLMANQIGDGEDVKKKPIYYHWGLDLGGAERMVDVLAATDGQVVSAAGELLQPGTYPDLVKPRGDVLYLRDARGWYYRYSHLDSIDPSAGLGAKVNMGQKIGVLGKQGASGGWSHLHFDIVAPQPSGRWGILEGYALLFEAYHDAHPLEVLQAVARPHQLAAVGEAVTLDGSRSWSRHGPDHIASHTWTFSDGKTARGPTAKRRYDKPGSYSEILKVVDKDGNLDYDFAVVRVQDSEAPDQKPPSIHAAYWPTCDIKAGDELTFKVRSFSVAPDEGQEEWNFGDGSPPVCVQSDGNAQALAPDGYAVTQHTYLNAGHYLAQVSRTNRRGETATARLEIVVRP
;
A
#
# COMPACT_ATOMS: atom_id res chain seq x y z
N MET A 1 53.81 -22.41 10.83
CA MET A 1 54.44 -22.69 12.15
C MET A 1 55.96 -22.76 12.01
N LYS A 2 56.66 -21.67 12.35
CA LYS A 2 58.07 -21.57 12.83
C LYS A 2 58.58 -20.11 12.64
N ARG A 3 59.18 -19.55 13.71
CA ARG A 3 60.24 -18.50 13.76
C ARG A 3 59.79 -17.05 13.45
N LEU A 4 60.31 -15.93 14.00
CA LEU A 4 61.47 -15.58 14.86
C LEU A 4 61.35 -14.09 15.31
N CYS A 5 62.03 -13.69 16.42
CA CYS A 5 62.61 -12.36 16.81
C CYS A 5 61.71 -11.10 17.02
N ILE A 6 61.71 -10.41 18.19
CA ILE A 6 62.70 -9.49 18.83
C ILE A 6 62.81 -8.15 18.03
N ALA A 7 62.70 -6.89 18.52
CA ALA A 7 62.93 -6.19 19.81
C ALA A 7 62.39 -4.72 19.75
N LEU A 8 61.95 -4.13 20.89
CA LEU A 8 62.49 -2.95 21.65
C LEU A 8 62.42 -1.55 20.93
N VAL A 9 62.20 -0.36 21.53
CA VAL A 9 62.04 0.15 22.92
C VAL A 9 61.71 1.67 22.87
N THR A 10 60.80 2.09 23.76
CA THR A 10 60.65 3.35 24.57
C THR A 10 60.81 4.80 24.03
N ALA A 11 59.86 5.64 24.49
CA ALA A 11 59.98 6.96 25.18
C ALA A 11 60.73 8.12 24.50
N GLY A 12 60.37 9.40 24.62
CA GLY A 12 59.42 10.15 25.42
C GLY A 12 59.95 11.59 25.60
N TRP A 13 59.03 12.57 25.73
CA TRP A 13 59.16 13.89 26.37
C TRP A 13 59.73 15.14 25.63
N VAL A 14 58.82 16.15 25.54
CA VAL A 14 58.90 17.60 25.90
C VAL A 14 59.98 18.52 25.32
N GLY A 15 59.53 19.69 24.80
CA GLY A 15 60.27 20.96 24.91
C GLY A 15 60.13 21.93 23.74
N ALA A 16 59.55 23.11 23.99
CA ALA A 16 59.27 24.20 23.05
C ALA A 16 60.48 25.08 22.68
N LEU A 17 60.40 25.82 21.56
CA LEU A 17 61.00 27.16 21.38
C LEU A 17 60.46 27.91 20.14
N ILE A 18 60.70 29.22 20.15
CA ILE A 18 59.91 30.34 19.62
C ILE A 18 60.32 30.79 18.19
N ALA A 19 59.32 31.38 17.51
CA ALA A 19 59.23 32.22 16.31
C ALA A 19 60.48 32.87 15.63
N SER A 20 60.39 33.00 14.30
CA SER A 20 60.75 34.22 13.54
C SER A 20 60.17 34.18 12.10
N ALA A 21 59.76 35.35 11.60
CA ALA A 21 58.87 35.58 10.45
C ALA A 21 59.57 35.83 9.10
N ALA A 22 58.84 35.62 7.99
CA ALA A 22 59.04 36.30 6.72
C ALA A 22 57.69 36.42 5.95
N ALA A 23 57.47 37.56 5.31
CA ALA A 23 56.19 38.10 4.83
C ALA A 23 55.66 37.50 3.51
N GLN A 24 54.33 37.51 3.34
CA GLN A 24 53.59 37.24 2.08
C GLN A 24 52.99 38.54 1.50
N PRO A 25 52.83 38.65 0.16
CA PRO A 25 52.27 39.82 -0.52
C PRO A 25 50.74 39.89 -0.45
N PRO A 26 50.11 41.07 -0.70
CA PRO A 26 48.69 41.28 -0.47
C PRO A 26 47.80 40.61 -1.53
N ALA A 27 46.70 40.04 -1.06
CA ALA A 27 45.65 39.43 -1.88
C ALA A 27 44.75 40.50 -2.55
N ALA A 28 44.26 40.19 -3.75
CA ALA A 28 43.29 40.98 -4.50
C ALA A 28 41.92 41.06 -3.79
N PRO A 29 41.14 42.14 -3.97
CA PRO A 29 39.86 42.33 -3.30
C PRO A 29 38.81 41.33 -3.80
N ALA A 30 38.08 40.74 -2.85
CA ALA A 30 36.99 39.80 -3.10
C ALA A 30 35.80 40.48 -3.84
N PRO A 31 35.14 39.79 -4.78
CA PRO A 31 33.91 40.28 -5.39
C PRO A 31 32.77 40.33 -4.37
N ALA A 32 31.91 41.34 -4.51
CA ALA A 32 30.78 41.62 -3.63
C ALA A 32 29.86 40.41 -3.44
N ALA A 33 29.49 40.14 -2.19
CA ALA A 33 28.60 39.06 -1.80
C ALA A 33 27.23 39.20 -2.50
N GLN A 34 26.84 38.16 -3.25
CA GLN A 34 25.44 37.97 -3.65
C GLN A 34 24.57 37.80 -2.40
N PRO A 35 23.34 38.34 -2.38
CA PRO A 35 22.41 38.07 -1.29
C PRO A 35 22.23 36.54 -1.15
N PRO A 36 22.15 36.01 0.07
CA PRO A 36 22.08 34.58 0.29
C PRO A 36 20.87 34.02 -0.46
N ALA A 37 21.11 32.95 -1.23
CA ALA A 37 20.04 32.14 -1.80
C ALA A 37 19.08 31.78 -0.66
N ALA A 38 17.78 32.02 -0.87
CA ALA A 38 16.75 31.64 0.08
C ALA A 38 16.97 30.17 0.46
N GLN A 39 17.18 29.90 1.74
CA GLN A 39 17.26 28.54 2.25
C GLN A 39 15.98 27.81 1.83
N PRO A 40 16.07 26.58 1.30
CA PRO A 40 14.87 25.77 1.13
C PRO A 40 14.18 25.68 2.49
N PRO A 41 12.85 25.84 2.56
CA PRO A 41 12.13 25.69 3.82
C PRO A 41 12.50 24.35 4.43
N ALA A 42 12.74 24.33 5.75
CA ALA A 42 13.01 23.09 6.47
C ALA A 42 11.95 22.04 6.11
N PRO A 43 12.32 20.77 5.85
CA PRO A 43 11.34 19.74 5.56
C PRO A 43 10.47 19.56 6.81
N LEU A 44 9.24 20.07 6.75
CA LEU A 44 8.21 19.72 7.71
C LEU A 44 7.82 18.27 7.44
N ALA A 45 7.93 17.43 8.47
CA ALA A 45 7.56 16.03 8.46
C ALA A 45 6.17 15.83 7.81
N PRO A 46 5.96 14.77 7.00
CA PRO A 46 4.66 14.50 6.43
C PRO A 46 3.64 14.42 7.57
N THR A 47 2.55 15.15 7.39
CA THR A 47 1.31 15.15 8.18
C THR A 47 1.19 13.98 9.14
N ALA A 48 1.64 14.19 10.37
CA ALA A 48 1.82 13.11 11.34
C ALA A 48 0.46 12.61 11.86
N TRP A 49 0.35 11.29 12.02
CA TRP A 49 -0.67 10.67 12.87
C TRP A 49 -0.78 11.42 14.20
N LYS A 50 -1.95 11.42 14.83
CA LYS A 50 -2.02 11.71 16.27
C LYS A 50 -2.34 10.43 17.02
N ALA A 51 -1.73 10.28 18.18
CA ALA A 51 -2.05 9.19 19.09
C ALA A 51 -2.20 9.72 20.52
N GLY A 52 -3.13 9.10 21.26
CA GLY A 52 -3.37 9.39 22.66
C GLY A 52 -3.66 8.09 23.40
N VAL A 53 -3.11 7.94 24.60
CA VAL A 53 -3.30 6.75 25.42
C VAL A 53 -3.83 7.06 26.80
N ALA A 54 -4.60 6.11 27.32
CA ALA A 54 -5.12 6.15 28.66
C ALA A 54 -5.20 4.74 29.25
N ALA A 55 -5.12 4.64 30.57
CA ALA A 55 -5.30 3.40 31.31
C ALA A 55 -6.12 3.68 32.56
N VAL A 56 -6.99 2.75 32.95
CA VAL A 56 -7.78 2.83 34.17
C VAL A 56 -7.82 1.46 34.85
N LYS A 57 -7.68 1.46 36.18
CA LYS A 57 -7.83 0.25 36.99
C LYS A 57 -9.29 -0.20 37.02
N ILE A 58 -9.51 -1.46 36.65
CA ILE A 58 -10.82 -2.12 36.65
C ILE A 58 -10.90 -3.29 37.63
N THR A 59 -9.92 -3.50 38.52
CA THR A 59 -10.01 -4.51 39.59
C THR A 59 -11.28 -4.30 40.43
N PRO A 60 -12.07 -5.35 40.72
CA PRO A 60 -13.24 -5.25 41.61
C PRO A 60 -12.81 -4.99 43.06
N GLU A 61 -13.59 -4.17 43.79
CA GLU A 61 -13.33 -3.81 45.19
C GLU A 61 -13.94 -4.82 46.18
N GLU A 62 -14.94 -5.59 45.74
CA GLU A 62 -15.61 -6.64 46.52
C GLU A 62 -15.35 -8.04 45.90
N PRO A 63 -15.42 -9.12 46.69
CA PRO A 63 -15.33 -10.48 46.17
C PRO A 63 -16.43 -10.78 45.14
N LEU A 64 -16.03 -11.17 43.93
CA LEU A 64 -16.94 -11.49 42.83
C LEU A 64 -16.67 -12.91 42.30
N TRP A 65 -17.72 -13.54 41.77
CA TRP A 65 -17.53 -14.77 40.99
C TRP A 65 -16.61 -14.50 39.81
N MET A 66 -15.67 -15.41 39.57
CA MET A 66 -14.73 -15.30 38.46
C MET A 66 -15.23 -16.09 37.25
N ALA A 67 -15.17 -15.49 36.07
CA ALA A 67 -15.66 -16.10 34.84
C ALA A 67 -14.69 -17.12 34.22
N GLY A 68 -15.22 -18.00 33.37
CA GLY A 68 -14.45 -18.90 32.52
C GLY A 68 -14.50 -20.38 32.96
N TYR A 69 -14.22 -20.69 34.23
CA TYR A 69 -14.24 -22.09 34.71
C TYR A 69 -15.55 -22.44 35.42
N ALA A 70 -16.33 -23.33 34.79
CA ALA A 70 -17.58 -23.85 35.34
C ALA A 70 -17.41 -24.64 36.65
N SER A 71 -16.19 -25.10 36.97
CA SER A 71 -15.87 -25.85 38.19
C SER A 71 -15.75 -24.98 39.46
N ARG A 72 -15.78 -23.65 39.34
CA ARG A 72 -15.70 -22.75 40.50
C ARG A 72 -16.97 -22.84 41.34
N LYS A 73 -16.79 -22.78 42.66
CA LYS A 73 -17.88 -22.98 43.65
C LYS A 73 -18.04 -21.83 44.65
N LYS A 74 -17.24 -20.77 44.52
CA LYS A 74 -17.26 -19.60 45.41
C LYS A 74 -16.74 -18.34 44.69
N PRO A 75 -16.98 -17.13 45.23
CA PRO A 75 -16.36 -15.88 44.78
C PRO A 75 -14.83 -15.87 44.89
N SER A 76 -14.20 -14.84 44.33
CA SER A 76 -12.75 -14.58 44.44
C SER A 76 -12.31 -14.43 45.91
N GLU A 77 -11.07 -14.81 46.18
CA GLU A 77 -10.48 -14.78 47.53
C GLU A 77 -9.52 -13.60 47.72
N GLY A 78 -9.13 -12.94 46.64
CA GLY A 78 -8.21 -11.80 46.69
C GLY A 78 -7.74 -11.36 45.31
N VAL A 79 -6.81 -10.41 45.30
CA VAL A 79 -6.18 -9.84 44.10
C VAL A 79 -4.70 -10.15 44.16
N ALA A 80 -4.18 -10.85 43.14
CA ALA A 80 -2.76 -11.10 43.00
C ALA A 80 -2.07 -10.04 42.12
N ALA A 81 -2.80 -9.48 41.15
CA ALA A 81 -2.37 -8.35 40.35
C ALA A 81 -3.60 -7.57 39.86
N ASP A 82 -3.46 -6.26 39.70
CA ASP A 82 -4.55 -5.41 39.23
C ASP A 82 -4.92 -5.71 37.77
N LEU A 83 -6.20 -5.48 37.45
CA LEU A 83 -6.74 -5.55 36.09
C LEU A 83 -6.87 -4.13 35.53
N PHE A 84 -6.56 -3.96 34.24
CA PHE A 84 -6.67 -2.67 33.57
C PHE A 84 -7.59 -2.72 32.35
N ALA A 85 -8.27 -1.59 32.12
CA ALA A 85 -8.76 -1.23 30.80
C ALA A 85 -7.81 -0.16 30.24
N LYS A 86 -7.39 -0.31 28.98
CA LYS A 86 -6.49 0.63 28.31
C LYS A 86 -7.09 1.03 26.98
N ALA A 87 -6.90 2.28 26.58
CA ALA A 87 -7.37 2.81 25.31
C ALA A 87 -6.23 3.46 24.54
N LEU A 88 -6.16 3.15 23.24
CA LEU A 88 -5.32 3.82 22.26
C LEU A 88 -6.23 4.52 21.25
N ALA A 89 -6.25 5.84 21.28
CA ALA A 89 -6.86 6.68 20.28
C ALA A 89 -5.83 7.01 19.19
N ILE A 90 -6.23 6.85 17.93
CA ILE A 90 -5.45 7.18 16.75
C ILE A 90 -6.30 8.09 15.87
N GLU A 91 -5.71 9.18 15.39
CA GLU A 91 -6.31 10.07 14.41
C GLU A 91 -5.39 10.16 13.19
N ASP A 92 -5.95 9.90 12.01
CA ASP A 92 -5.23 10.11 10.76
C ASP A 92 -5.16 11.60 10.39
N PRO A 93 -4.31 11.99 9.41
CA PRO A 93 -4.19 13.39 9.01
C PRO A 93 -5.49 14.08 8.58
N VAL A 94 -6.52 13.32 8.23
CA VAL A 94 -7.79 13.84 7.72
C VAL A 94 -8.88 13.88 8.80
N GLY A 95 -8.54 13.51 10.05
CA GLY A 95 -9.42 13.58 11.21
C GLY A 95 -10.25 12.31 11.45
N THR A 96 -10.00 11.22 10.71
CA THR A 96 -10.63 9.93 11.00
C THR A 96 -10.05 9.39 12.30
N ARG A 97 -10.93 9.06 13.25
CA ARG A 97 -10.54 8.58 14.58
C ARG A 97 -10.87 7.11 14.74
N LEU A 98 -9.92 6.37 15.32
CA LEU A 98 -10.07 5.00 15.79
C LEU A 98 -9.68 4.94 17.27
N VAL A 99 -10.50 4.31 18.11
CA VAL A 99 -10.18 4.02 19.51
C VAL A 99 -10.21 2.52 19.72
N ILE A 100 -9.05 1.97 20.09
CA ILE A 100 -8.87 0.56 20.45
C ILE A 100 -8.88 0.47 21.97
N VAL A 101 -9.85 -0.26 22.53
CA VAL A 101 -9.98 -0.52 23.97
C VAL A 101 -9.61 -1.97 24.26
N THR A 102 -8.59 -2.19 25.09
CA THR A 102 -8.19 -3.51 25.57
C THR A 102 -8.59 -3.68 27.03
N LEU A 103 -9.13 -4.85 27.38
CA LEU A 103 -9.67 -5.15 28.71
C LEU A 103 -9.01 -6.39 29.29
N ASP A 104 -8.48 -6.31 30.52
CA ASP A 104 -8.08 -7.47 31.30
C ASP A 104 -9.29 -8.21 31.88
N LEU A 105 -10.19 -8.67 31.02
CA LEU A 105 -11.44 -9.34 31.35
C LEU A 105 -11.63 -10.59 30.49
N ILE A 106 -12.58 -11.43 30.89
CA ILE A 106 -12.96 -12.66 30.17
C ILE A 106 -13.61 -12.38 28.81
N SER A 107 -14.34 -11.27 28.66
CA SER A 107 -15.26 -11.10 27.54
C SER A 107 -15.58 -9.63 27.35
N VAL A 108 -15.92 -9.28 26.12
CA VAL A 108 -16.73 -8.10 25.79
C VAL A 108 -18.17 -8.61 25.57
N PRO A 109 -19.10 -8.48 26.52
CA PRO A 109 -20.50 -8.79 26.24
C PRO A 109 -21.07 -7.80 25.21
N ARG A 110 -21.87 -8.28 24.25
CA ARG A 110 -22.57 -7.41 23.26
C ARG A 110 -23.26 -6.21 23.91
N THR A 111 -23.94 -6.43 25.04
CA THR A 111 -24.63 -5.37 25.79
C THR A 111 -23.69 -4.29 26.32
N LEU A 112 -22.48 -4.66 26.76
CA LEU A 112 -21.47 -3.71 27.21
C LEU A 112 -20.89 -2.92 26.02
N ARG A 113 -20.62 -3.61 24.90
CA ARG A 113 -20.16 -2.97 23.67
C ARG A 113 -21.19 -1.93 23.23
N ASP A 114 -22.43 -2.35 22.97
CA ASP A 114 -23.45 -1.48 22.36
C ASP A 114 -23.77 -0.28 23.26
N TRP A 115 -23.75 -0.48 24.57
CA TRP A 115 -23.86 0.62 25.52
C TRP A 115 -22.69 1.61 25.42
N LEU A 116 -21.44 1.11 25.36
CA LEU A 116 -20.26 1.98 25.28
C LEU A 116 -20.25 2.75 23.95
N GLU A 117 -20.57 2.07 22.85
CA GLU A 117 -20.72 2.70 21.52
C GLU A 117 -21.67 3.88 21.59
N ALA A 118 -22.91 3.67 22.07
CA ALA A 118 -23.91 4.72 22.15
C ALA A 118 -23.40 5.90 22.99
N ALA A 119 -22.79 5.62 24.14
CA ALA A 119 -22.27 6.64 25.04
C ALA A 119 -21.11 7.45 24.42
N VAL A 120 -20.17 6.81 23.72
CA VAL A 120 -19.04 7.54 23.10
C VAL A 120 -19.43 8.21 21.77
N GLN A 121 -20.46 7.70 21.09
CA GLN A 121 -21.05 8.38 19.94
C GLN A 121 -21.70 9.70 20.39
N GLU A 122 -22.51 9.66 21.44
CA GLU A 122 -23.16 10.85 22.00
C GLU A 122 -22.14 11.87 22.53
N LYS A 123 -21.16 11.41 23.32
CA LYS A 123 -20.24 12.31 24.03
C LYS A 123 -19.03 12.77 23.20
N HIS A 124 -18.58 11.97 22.24
CA HIS A 124 -17.31 12.18 21.53
C HIS A 124 -17.43 12.12 19.99
N ALA A 125 -18.65 11.94 19.46
CA ALA A 125 -18.92 11.80 18.03
C ALA A 125 -18.09 10.68 17.36
N LEU A 126 -17.80 9.61 18.11
CA LEU A 126 -17.20 8.41 17.54
C LEU A 126 -18.27 7.58 16.84
N LYS A 127 -18.06 7.28 15.56
CA LYS A 127 -18.96 6.43 14.78
C LYS A 127 -18.80 4.96 15.20
N PRO A 128 -19.80 4.09 14.94
CA PRO A 128 -19.70 2.66 15.19
C PRO A 128 -18.37 1.99 14.79
N PRO A 129 -17.81 2.23 13.58
CA PRO A 129 -16.57 1.60 13.14
C PRO A 129 -15.31 2.19 13.80
N SER A 130 -15.43 3.31 14.52
CA SER A 130 -14.33 4.00 15.21
C SER A 130 -14.04 3.42 16.59
N LEU A 131 -14.81 2.45 17.08
CA LEU A 131 -14.58 1.78 18.36
C LEU A 131 -14.27 0.30 18.12
N LEU A 132 -13.12 -0.17 18.62
CA LEU A 132 -12.76 -1.58 18.65
C LEU A 132 -12.53 -1.99 20.10
N MET A 133 -13.27 -2.96 20.60
CA MET A 133 -13.08 -3.52 21.94
C MET A 133 -12.51 -4.92 21.85
N ASN A 134 -11.46 -5.20 22.62
CA ASN A 134 -10.86 -6.53 22.73
C ASN A 134 -10.61 -6.88 24.20
N CYS A 135 -10.85 -8.13 24.58
CA CYS A 135 -10.52 -8.59 25.93
C CYS A 135 -9.35 -9.57 25.91
N SER A 136 -8.47 -9.53 26.91
CA SER A 136 -7.38 -10.49 27.06
C SER A 136 -7.88 -11.92 27.24
N HIS A 137 -9.15 -12.10 27.58
CA HIS A 137 -9.77 -13.37 27.88
C HIS A 137 -9.12 -14.06 29.09
N THR A 138 -8.74 -13.27 30.10
CA THR A 138 -8.27 -13.82 31.38
C THR A 138 -9.41 -14.57 32.08
N HIS A 139 -9.14 -15.82 32.43
CA HIS A 139 -10.02 -16.61 33.30
C HIS A 139 -9.92 -16.19 34.77
N CYS A 140 -9.06 -15.22 35.09
CA CYS A 140 -8.84 -14.71 36.44
C CYS A 140 -9.50 -13.34 36.69
N GLY A 141 -10.52 -12.98 35.90
CA GLY A 141 -11.31 -11.76 36.08
C GLY A 141 -12.73 -12.02 36.60
N PRO A 142 -13.47 -10.95 36.97
CA PRO A 142 -14.84 -11.07 37.45
C PRO A 142 -15.83 -11.49 36.35
N GLU A 143 -16.94 -12.13 36.73
CA GLU A 143 -18.06 -12.45 35.86
C GLU A 143 -18.94 -11.21 35.61
N LEU A 144 -18.99 -10.78 34.35
CA LEU A 144 -19.67 -9.57 33.91
C LEU A 144 -21.16 -9.80 33.62
N ARG A 145 -21.58 -11.07 33.44
CA ARG A 145 -22.94 -11.41 33.03
C ARG A 145 -23.81 -11.68 34.25
N ALA A 146 -24.40 -10.62 34.82
CA ALA A 146 -25.32 -10.73 35.96
C ALA A 146 -26.48 -11.71 35.69
N SER A 147 -27.01 -11.74 34.47
CA SER A 147 -28.03 -12.72 34.06
C SER A 147 -27.57 -14.17 34.20
N ARG A 148 -26.29 -14.45 33.88
CA ARG A 148 -25.71 -15.79 34.07
C ARG A 148 -25.60 -16.18 35.54
N LEU A 149 -25.39 -15.20 36.43
CA LEU A 149 -25.40 -15.43 37.87
C LEU A 149 -26.83 -15.66 38.37
N ALA A 150 -27.83 -15.02 37.77
CA ALA A 150 -29.23 -15.18 38.13
C ALA A 150 -29.83 -16.55 37.72
N ASP A 151 -29.28 -17.19 36.69
CA ASP A 151 -29.72 -18.53 36.23
C ASP A 151 -29.18 -19.70 37.09
N ASP A 152 -28.30 -19.43 38.06
CA ASP A 152 -27.69 -20.43 38.95
C ASP A 152 -27.98 -20.06 40.40
N GLU A 153 -28.87 -20.81 41.07
CA GLU A 153 -29.33 -20.53 42.43
C GLU A 153 -28.18 -20.31 43.43
N ALA A 154 -27.05 -21.01 43.26
CA ALA A 154 -25.88 -20.85 44.12
C ALA A 154 -25.14 -19.52 43.91
N LYS A 155 -25.36 -18.87 42.77
CA LYS A 155 -24.72 -17.60 42.37
C LYS A 155 -25.64 -16.38 42.50
N VAL A 156 -26.96 -16.58 42.54
CA VAL A 156 -27.98 -15.52 42.66
C VAL A 156 -27.64 -14.46 43.73
N PRO A 157 -27.20 -14.80 44.97
CA PRO A 157 -26.90 -13.80 46.00
C PRO A 157 -25.81 -12.79 45.63
N HIS A 158 -24.98 -13.11 44.63
CA HIS A 158 -23.87 -12.28 44.19
C HIS A 158 -24.17 -11.48 42.90
N ALA A 159 -25.33 -11.67 42.28
CA ALA A 159 -25.71 -10.92 41.08
C ALA A 159 -25.71 -9.39 41.30
N PRO A 160 -26.23 -8.84 42.43
CA PRO A 160 -26.20 -7.39 42.66
C PRO A 160 -24.79 -6.77 42.73
N ALA A 161 -23.81 -7.54 43.23
CA ALA A 161 -22.41 -7.11 43.28
C ALA A 161 -21.80 -7.00 41.87
N ALA A 162 -22.08 -8.00 41.02
CA ALA A 162 -21.68 -7.96 39.62
C ALA A 162 -22.35 -6.80 38.86
N GLU A 163 -23.63 -6.52 39.12
CA GLU A 163 -24.34 -5.38 38.51
C GLU A 163 -23.71 -4.04 38.87
N ARG A 164 -23.39 -3.81 40.16
CA ARG A 164 -22.66 -2.61 40.60
C ARG A 164 -21.30 -2.49 39.92
N TYR A 165 -20.56 -3.59 39.84
CA TYR A 165 -19.26 -3.61 39.17
C TYR A 165 -19.39 -3.26 37.67
N VAL A 166 -20.37 -3.82 36.96
CA VAL A 166 -20.62 -3.52 35.54
C VAL A 166 -21.00 -2.05 35.35
N ALA A 167 -21.86 -1.50 36.20
CA ALA A 167 -22.22 -0.08 36.15
C ALA A 167 -21.01 0.84 36.37
N ALA A 168 -20.14 0.52 37.34
CA ALA A 168 -18.90 1.25 37.56
C ALA A 168 -17.92 1.10 36.39
N LEU A 169 -17.81 -0.10 35.82
CA LEU A 169 -16.99 -0.37 34.64
C LEU A 169 -17.44 0.47 33.45
N GLN A 170 -18.74 0.53 33.16
CA GLN A 170 -19.32 1.35 32.10
C GLN A 170 -18.88 2.82 32.18
N GLN A 171 -18.97 3.43 33.37
CA GLN A 171 -18.54 4.81 33.58
C GLN A 171 -17.02 4.98 33.38
N LYS A 172 -16.22 4.04 33.90
CA LYS A 172 -14.76 4.04 33.70
C LYS A 172 -14.38 3.94 32.22
N LEU A 173 -15.09 3.13 31.42
CA LEU A 173 -14.79 2.95 30.00
C LEU A 173 -15.11 4.21 29.17
N VAL A 174 -16.21 4.90 29.46
CA VAL A 174 -16.52 6.18 28.78
C VAL A 174 -15.46 7.22 29.11
N ALA A 175 -15.07 7.34 30.39
CA ALA A 175 -14.00 8.25 30.80
C ALA A 175 -12.66 7.89 30.15
N LEU A 176 -12.30 6.60 30.12
CA LEU A 176 -11.09 6.09 29.49
C LEU A 176 -10.99 6.49 28.00
N VAL A 177 -12.08 6.32 27.24
CA VAL A 177 -12.13 6.72 25.83
C VAL A 177 -11.96 8.23 25.67
N GLY A 178 -12.67 9.02 26.49
CA GLY A 178 -12.55 10.49 26.48
C GLY A 178 -11.12 10.96 26.82
N ASP A 179 -10.48 10.33 27.80
CA ASP A 179 -9.12 10.60 28.23
C ASP A 179 -8.09 10.31 27.13
N ALA A 180 -8.23 9.18 26.41
CA ALA A 180 -7.34 8.85 25.30
C ALA A 180 -7.49 9.87 24.15
N LEU A 181 -8.72 10.26 23.81
CA LEU A 181 -8.99 11.28 22.80
C LEU A 181 -8.43 12.65 23.20
N ALA A 182 -8.57 13.06 24.47
CA ALA A 182 -8.07 14.33 24.97
C ALA A 182 -6.53 14.43 24.95
N ARG A 183 -5.83 13.29 24.87
CA ARG A 183 -4.36 13.19 24.82
C ARG A 183 -3.82 12.96 23.41
N LEU A 184 -4.63 13.12 22.36
CA LEU A 184 -4.17 13.03 20.96
C LEU A 184 -3.07 14.08 20.70
N THR A 185 -1.85 13.59 20.46
CA THR A 185 -0.68 14.40 20.11
C THR A 185 0.02 13.81 18.89
N PRO A 186 0.77 14.62 18.10
CA PRO A 186 1.48 14.11 16.93
C PRO A 186 2.39 12.92 17.26
N ALA A 187 2.30 11.88 16.43
CA ALA A 187 2.92 10.58 16.64
C ALA A 187 3.35 9.93 15.31
N ARG A 188 4.22 8.93 15.42
CA ARG A 188 4.62 7.99 14.37
C ARG A 188 4.06 6.61 14.71
N LEU A 189 3.52 5.94 13.71
CA LEU A 189 2.98 4.58 13.84
C LEU A 189 3.79 3.63 12.96
N ASP A 190 4.26 2.53 13.53
CA ASP A 190 4.98 1.48 12.82
C ASP A 190 4.39 0.11 13.14
N PHE A 191 4.42 -0.80 12.18
CA PHE A 191 3.99 -2.19 12.37
C PHE A 191 5.17 -3.16 12.25
N GLN A 192 5.35 -3.99 13.28
CA GLN A 192 6.43 -4.96 13.41
C GLN A 192 5.87 -6.32 13.83
N ARG A 193 6.71 -7.36 13.72
CA ARG A 193 6.31 -8.74 14.02
C ARG A 193 7.40 -9.42 14.82
N GLY A 194 7.01 -10.00 15.95
CA GLY A 194 7.82 -10.91 16.76
C GLY A 194 7.30 -12.34 16.67
N ARG A 195 7.83 -13.21 17.53
CA ARG A 195 7.39 -14.61 17.64
C ARG A 195 7.47 -15.10 19.08
N ALA A 196 6.44 -15.78 19.55
CA ALA A 196 6.43 -16.46 20.86
C ALA A 196 5.95 -17.91 20.73
N GLY A 197 6.52 -18.80 21.53
CA GLY A 197 6.40 -20.26 21.34
C GLY A 197 5.56 -21.04 22.36
N PHE A 198 4.86 -20.39 23.29
CA PHE A 198 4.17 -21.10 24.38
C PHE A 198 2.69 -21.44 24.11
N ALA A 199 2.08 -20.86 23.07
CA ALA A 199 0.77 -21.28 22.60
C ALA A 199 0.83 -22.69 22.02
N MET A 200 -0.16 -23.50 22.37
CA MET A 200 -0.27 -24.87 21.89
C MET A 200 -1.72 -25.20 21.57
N ASN A 201 -1.93 -25.85 20.43
CA ASN A 201 -3.25 -26.33 20.08
C ASN A 201 -3.71 -27.34 21.14
N ARG A 202 -4.96 -27.20 21.59
CA ARG A 202 -5.53 -28.04 22.65
C ARG A 202 -6.46 -29.14 22.13
N ARG A 203 -6.62 -29.28 20.82
CA ARG A 203 -7.55 -30.23 20.19
C ARG A 203 -6.80 -31.50 19.80
N ARG A 204 -6.55 -32.36 20.79
CA ARG A 204 -5.84 -33.63 20.55
C ARG A 204 -6.80 -34.69 19.98
N PRO A 205 -6.45 -35.34 18.85
CA PRO A 205 -7.25 -36.42 18.30
C PRO A 205 -7.22 -37.67 19.20
N THR A 206 -8.35 -38.36 19.25
CA THR A 206 -8.56 -39.63 19.96
C THR A 206 -9.39 -40.59 19.10
N ARG A 207 -9.49 -41.87 19.47
CA ARG A 207 -10.35 -42.84 18.76
C ARG A 207 -11.84 -42.47 18.74
N LYS A 208 -12.30 -41.57 19.63
CA LYS A 208 -13.71 -41.17 19.80
C LYS A 208 -14.00 -39.73 19.36
N GLY A 209 -13.07 -39.07 18.69
CA GLY A 209 -13.14 -37.63 18.36
C GLY A 209 -12.00 -36.86 19.02
N TYR A 210 -12.25 -35.61 19.41
CA TYR A 210 -11.21 -34.72 19.93
C TYR A 210 -11.42 -34.38 21.42
N ASN A 211 -10.34 -34.35 22.20
CA ASN A 211 -10.36 -33.93 23.60
C ASN A 211 -9.46 -32.70 23.84
N ASN A 212 -9.74 -31.98 24.92
CA ASN A 212 -8.96 -30.82 25.33
C ASN A 212 -7.67 -31.29 26.02
N ALA A 213 -6.59 -31.38 25.26
CA ALA A 213 -5.25 -31.76 25.72
C ALA A 213 -4.19 -31.17 24.78
N PRO A 214 -2.95 -30.90 25.27
CA PRO A 214 -1.87 -30.39 24.42
C PRO A 214 -1.65 -31.26 23.17
N TYR A 215 -1.56 -30.61 22.01
CA TYR A 215 -1.38 -31.24 20.71
C TYR A 215 -0.37 -30.46 19.86
N PHE A 216 0.85 -30.98 19.80
CA PHE A 216 2.00 -30.34 19.12
C PHE A 216 1.84 -30.26 17.60
N ASP A 217 1.12 -31.20 16.99
CA ASP A 217 0.90 -31.25 15.54
C ASP A 217 -0.35 -30.46 15.10
N GLY A 218 -1.03 -29.79 16.04
CA GLY A 218 -2.18 -28.95 15.75
C GLY A 218 -1.76 -27.59 15.19
N PRO A 219 -2.63 -26.90 14.42
CA PRO A 219 -2.32 -25.58 13.91
C PRO A 219 -2.19 -24.56 15.05
N VAL A 220 -1.21 -23.66 14.92
CA VAL A 220 -0.91 -22.57 15.86
C VAL A 220 -0.47 -21.33 15.07
N ASP A 221 -0.82 -20.14 15.57
CA ASP A 221 -0.27 -18.87 15.10
C ASP A 221 0.71 -18.33 16.15
N HIS A 222 2.00 -18.47 15.87
CA HIS A 222 3.08 -18.03 16.76
C HIS A 222 3.50 -16.57 16.56
N GLU A 223 2.90 -15.87 15.59
CA GLU A 223 3.21 -14.48 15.30
C GLU A 223 2.79 -13.57 16.47
N VAL A 224 3.65 -12.61 16.80
CA VAL A 224 3.37 -11.54 17.77
C VAL A 224 3.29 -10.24 16.97
N PRO A 225 2.10 -9.80 16.52
CA PRO A 225 1.94 -8.50 15.88
C PRO A 225 2.18 -7.38 16.89
N VAL A 226 2.89 -6.33 16.45
CA VAL A 226 3.25 -5.17 17.28
C VAL A 226 2.98 -3.88 16.51
N LEU A 227 2.07 -3.06 17.04
CA LEU A 227 1.89 -1.68 16.62
C LEU A 227 2.64 -0.77 17.61
N ARG A 228 3.72 -0.17 17.11
CA ARG A 228 4.55 0.79 17.84
C ARG A 228 3.99 2.19 17.66
N VAL A 229 3.81 2.91 18.77
CA VAL A 229 3.40 4.31 18.79
C VAL A 229 4.51 5.14 19.42
N ALA A 230 5.14 6.01 18.64
CA ALA A 230 6.21 6.89 19.11
C ALA A 230 5.86 8.36 18.91
N ASP A 231 6.45 9.25 19.70
CA ASP A 231 6.39 10.69 19.42
C ASP A 231 7.22 11.06 18.18
N LEU A 232 7.22 12.35 17.81
CA LEU A 232 7.96 12.82 16.65
C LEU A 232 9.49 12.70 16.81
N GLN A 233 9.98 12.62 18.04
CA GLN A 233 11.37 12.41 18.41
C GLN A 233 11.76 10.92 18.45
N GLY A 234 10.80 10.02 18.24
CA GLY A 234 11.01 8.58 18.22
C GLY A 234 10.96 7.91 19.59
N LYS A 235 10.60 8.63 20.67
CA LYS A 235 10.39 8.04 22.00
C LYS A 235 9.10 7.24 21.99
N LEU A 236 9.14 6.02 22.54
CA LEU A 236 7.97 5.16 22.65
C LEU A 236 6.93 5.80 23.60
N VAL A 237 5.66 5.81 23.16
CA VAL A 237 4.50 6.31 23.92
C VAL A 237 3.58 5.15 24.28
N ALA A 238 3.36 4.24 23.33
CA ALA A 238 2.54 3.07 23.54
C ALA A 238 3.00 1.91 22.67
N VAL A 239 2.66 0.70 23.12
CA VAL A 239 2.82 -0.52 22.34
C VAL A 239 1.53 -1.33 22.42
N LEU A 240 0.87 -1.53 21.29
CA LEU A 240 -0.25 -2.47 21.17
C LEU A 240 0.31 -3.76 20.56
N PHE A 241 0.16 -4.88 21.25
CA PHE A 241 0.72 -6.16 20.82
C PHE A 241 -0.29 -7.28 20.97
N GLY A 242 -0.12 -8.35 20.21
CA GLY A 242 -1.05 -9.49 20.23
C GLY A 242 -0.40 -10.85 20.32
N TYR A 243 -1.21 -11.84 20.69
CA TYR A 243 -0.84 -13.26 20.66
C TYR A 243 -2.08 -14.16 20.63
N ALA A 244 -2.07 -15.21 19.82
CA ALA A 244 -3.21 -16.12 19.64
C ALA A 244 -3.21 -17.25 20.68
N CYS A 245 -3.51 -16.93 21.95
CA CYS A 245 -3.51 -17.89 23.04
C CYS A 245 -4.52 -17.51 24.15
N HIS A 246 -5.21 -18.48 24.75
CA HIS A 246 -6.07 -18.22 25.91
C HIS A 246 -5.28 -17.80 27.15
N ASN A 247 -5.72 -16.77 27.87
CA ASN A 247 -5.18 -16.39 29.19
C ASN A 247 -5.70 -17.32 30.31
N THR A 248 -5.19 -18.56 30.28
CA THR A 248 -5.67 -19.69 31.11
C THR A 248 -4.54 -20.41 31.84
N THR A 249 -3.40 -19.77 32.08
CA THR A 249 -2.31 -20.40 32.84
C THR A 249 -2.77 -20.74 34.26
N MET A 250 -3.53 -19.85 34.89
CA MET A 250 -4.02 -19.97 36.25
C MET A 250 -5.48 -20.45 36.31
N GLY A 251 -5.84 -21.08 37.43
CA GLY A 251 -7.19 -21.56 37.73
C GLY A 251 -7.59 -21.45 39.19
N ASP A 252 -6.84 -20.68 39.97
CA ASP A 252 -7.14 -20.36 41.37
C ASP A 252 -8.28 -19.31 41.49
N TYR A 253 -8.52 -18.85 42.72
CA TYR A 253 -9.55 -17.85 43.05
C TYR A 253 -8.96 -16.44 43.24
N LEU A 254 -7.79 -16.15 42.65
CA LEU A 254 -7.11 -14.86 42.77
C LEU A 254 -7.26 -14.05 41.48
N ILE A 255 -7.64 -12.78 41.62
CA ILE A 255 -7.81 -11.86 40.49
C ILE A 255 -6.45 -11.46 39.90
N ARG A 256 -6.29 -11.59 38.58
CA ARG A 256 -5.10 -11.16 37.80
C ARG A 256 -5.30 -11.22 36.28
N GLY A 257 -4.44 -10.56 35.52
CA GLY A 257 -4.45 -10.57 34.04
C GLY A 257 -3.83 -11.81 33.36
N ASP A 258 -3.48 -12.86 34.12
CA ASP A 258 -2.72 -14.04 33.65
C ASP A 258 -1.41 -13.64 32.93
N TYR A 259 -0.92 -14.42 31.95
CA TYR A 259 0.34 -14.10 31.27
C TYR A 259 0.30 -12.77 30.52
N ALA A 260 -0.85 -12.36 29.98
CA ALA A 260 -0.96 -11.09 29.25
C ALA A 260 -0.83 -9.89 30.20
N GLY A 261 -1.38 -9.98 31.41
CA GLY A 261 -1.17 -8.99 32.46
C GLY A 261 0.31 -8.84 32.81
N TYR A 262 1.01 -9.96 33.03
CA TYR A 262 2.46 -9.93 33.29
C TYR A 262 3.27 -9.41 32.10
N ALA A 263 2.89 -9.73 30.85
CA ALA A 263 3.57 -9.21 29.66
C ALA A 263 3.45 -7.67 29.57
N GLN A 264 2.25 -7.13 29.80
CA GLN A 264 2.02 -5.68 29.85
C GLN A 264 2.89 -5.05 30.95
N GLN A 265 2.87 -5.61 32.16
CA GLN A 265 3.65 -5.10 33.29
C GLN A 265 5.16 -5.07 32.97
N TYR A 266 5.72 -6.14 32.42
CA TYR A 266 7.15 -6.19 32.10
C TYR A 266 7.55 -5.15 31.05
N LEU A 267 6.72 -4.93 30.03
CA LEU A 267 6.97 -3.89 29.03
C LEU A 267 6.92 -2.48 29.63
N GLU A 268 5.97 -2.23 30.55
CA GLU A 268 5.84 -0.93 31.23
C GLU A 268 6.96 -0.68 32.26
N GLU A 269 7.49 -1.74 32.87
CA GLU A 269 8.69 -1.69 33.71
C GLU A 269 9.96 -1.41 32.90
N GLU A 270 10.11 -2.05 31.73
CA GLU A 270 11.27 -1.86 30.84
C GLU A 270 11.23 -0.51 30.13
N HIS A 271 10.05 0.05 29.86
CA HIS A 271 9.86 1.35 29.21
C HIS A 271 9.00 2.31 30.07
N PRO A 272 9.60 2.99 31.07
CA PRO A 272 8.86 3.90 31.94
C PRO A 272 8.09 4.99 31.18
N GLY A 273 6.78 5.09 31.45
CA GLY A 273 5.87 6.05 30.83
C GLY A 273 5.20 5.56 29.54
N VAL A 274 5.54 4.36 29.06
CA VAL A 274 4.83 3.70 27.97
C VAL A 274 3.57 3.02 28.50
N THR A 275 2.51 3.03 27.71
CA THR A 275 1.32 2.18 27.94
C THR A 275 1.38 0.94 27.05
N ALA A 276 1.40 -0.24 27.65
CA ALA A 276 1.41 -1.51 26.92
C ALA A 276 -0.01 -2.11 26.88
N LEU A 277 -0.56 -2.33 25.68
CA LEU A 277 -1.92 -2.84 25.46
C LEU A 277 -1.86 -4.23 24.82
N PHE A 278 -2.58 -5.20 25.40
CA PHE A 278 -2.66 -6.55 24.85
C PHE A 278 -3.97 -6.78 24.08
N MET A 279 -3.86 -7.26 22.84
CA MET A 279 -4.98 -7.65 21.99
C MET A 279 -4.86 -9.12 21.60
N ILE A 280 -5.77 -9.96 22.07
CA ILE A 280 -5.71 -11.40 21.83
C ILE A 280 -6.01 -11.75 20.36
N GLY A 281 -5.23 -12.67 19.79
CA GLY A 281 -5.43 -13.24 18.46
C GLY A 281 -6.53 -14.30 18.40
N CYS A 282 -6.62 -15.05 17.30
CA CYS A 282 -7.52 -16.21 17.16
C CYS A 282 -7.04 -17.41 17.98
N GLY A 283 -7.16 -17.31 19.30
CA GLY A 283 -6.68 -18.30 20.28
C GLY A 283 -7.73 -19.31 20.76
N GLY A 284 -8.90 -19.43 20.12
CA GLY A 284 -10.03 -20.24 20.60
C GLY A 284 -9.69 -21.70 20.91
N ASP A 285 -8.76 -22.28 20.14
CA ASP A 285 -8.28 -23.65 20.31
C ASP A 285 -6.83 -23.72 20.84
N GLN A 286 -6.33 -22.63 21.43
CA GLN A 286 -4.94 -22.47 21.85
C GLN A 286 -4.84 -22.23 23.36
N ASN A 287 -4.10 -23.08 24.07
CA ASN A 287 -3.78 -22.90 25.48
C ASN A 287 -2.27 -22.59 25.66
N PRO A 288 -1.87 -21.91 26.74
CA PRO A 288 -0.47 -21.78 27.10
C PRO A 288 0.05 -23.14 27.60
N TYR A 289 1.33 -23.43 27.48
CA TYR A 289 1.92 -24.65 28.02
C TYR A 289 3.36 -24.42 28.53
N PRO A 290 3.71 -24.85 29.75
CA PRO A 290 2.88 -25.53 30.77
C PRO A 290 1.90 -24.58 31.49
N ARG A 291 1.01 -25.14 32.33
CA ARG A 291 -0.06 -24.42 33.07
C ARG A 291 -0.13 -24.82 34.54
N GLY A 292 -0.94 -24.11 35.32
CA GLY A 292 -1.32 -24.48 36.70
C GLY A 292 -0.47 -23.87 37.81
N LYS A 293 0.53 -23.05 37.48
CA LYS A 293 1.40 -22.38 38.46
C LYS A 293 1.67 -20.94 38.04
N GLU A 294 1.80 -20.05 39.02
CA GLU A 294 2.08 -18.63 38.76
C GLU A 294 3.42 -18.41 38.06
N GLU A 295 4.44 -19.22 38.36
CA GLU A 295 5.73 -19.19 37.68
C GLU A 295 5.59 -19.36 36.16
N HIS A 296 4.65 -20.19 35.70
CA HIS A 296 4.39 -20.38 34.28
C HIS A 296 3.74 -19.13 33.67
N ALA A 297 2.79 -18.48 34.36
CA ALA A 297 2.16 -17.26 33.87
C ALA A 297 3.19 -16.12 33.73
N LYS A 298 4.08 -15.98 34.72
CA LYS A 298 5.20 -15.03 34.68
C LYS A 298 6.19 -15.35 33.57
N TYR A 299 6.53 -16.62 33.37
CA TYR A 299 7.41 -17.07 32.28
C TYR A 299 6.81 -16.78 30.89
N HIS A 300 5.53 -17.10 30.68
CA HIS A 300 4.83 -16.82 29.42
C HIS A 300 4.72 -15.32 29.18
N GLY A 301 4.43 -14.53 30.22
CA GLY A 301 4.40 -13.08 30.16
C GLY A 301 5.75 -12.49 29.75
N ARG A 302 6.85 -12.96 30.35
CA ARG A 302 8.21 -12.53 29.99
C ARG A 302 8.58 -12.96 28.56
N SER A 303 8.22 -14.18 28.17
CA SER A 303 8.44 -14.68 26.81
C SER A 303 7.74 -13.83 25.76
N LEU A 304 6.50 -13.39 26.05
CA LEU A 304 5.76 -12.49 25.16
C LEU A 304 6.35 -11.08 25.14
N ALA A 305 6.73 -10.52 26.29
CA ALA A 305 7.40 -9.22 26.36
C ALA A 305 8.71 -9.21 25.55
N LEU A 306 9.55 -10.23 25.70
CA LEU A 306 10.79 -10.37 24.92
C LEU A 306 10.53 -10.49 23.41
N ALA A 307 9.43 -11.14 22.99
CA ALA A 307 9.05 -11.20 21.59
C ALA A 307 8.65 -9.83 21.04
N VAL A 308 8.01 -8.98 21.87
CA VAL A 308 7.69 -7.59 21.54
C VAL A 308 8.98 -6.76 21.45
N GLU A 309 9.87 -6.87 22.43
CA GLU A 309 11.17 -6.18 22.39
C GLU A 309 11.98 -6.54 21.15
N ALA A 310 12.07 -7.83 20.82
CA ALA A 310 12.75 -8.29 19.62
C ALA A 310 12.11 -7.69 18.34
N ALA A 311 10.79 -7.59 18.29
CA ALA A 311 10.10 -6.95 17.18
C ALA A 311 10.46 -5.45 17.07
N LEU A 312 10.48 -4.73 18.20
CA LEU A 312 10.81 -3.30 18.26
C LEU A 312 12.23 -2.98 17.77
N GLN A 313 13.16 -3.94 17.84
CA GLN A 313 14.53 -3.81 17.30
C GLN A 313 14.65 -4.01 15.79
N THR A 314 13.63 -4.52 15.11
CA THR A 314 13.63 -4.66 13.65
C THR A 314 13.43 -3.31 12.96
N PRO A 315 13.89 -3.10 11.71
CA PRO A 315 13.58 -1.87 10.98
C PRO A 315 12.08 -1.59 10.98
N PRO A 316 11.63 -0.41 11.48
CA PRO A 316 10.20 -0.11 11.58
C PRO A 316 9.58 -0.05 10.19
N LYS A 317 8.35 -0.57 10.04
CA LYS A 317 7.54 -0.41 8.83
C LYS A 317 6.48 0.67 9.10
N PRO A 318 6.67 1.90 8.60
CA PRO A 318 5.72 2.98 8.86
C PRO A 318 4.35 2.66 8.32
N LEU A 319 3.31 3.00 9.08
CA LEU A 319 1.93 2.95 8.61
C LEU A 319 1.57 4.27 7.94
N ARG A 320 1.12 4.21 6.69
CA ARG A 320 0.62 5.35 5.91
C ARG A 320 -0.90 5.34 5.93
N GLY A 321 -1.49 6.53 6.08
CA GLY A 321 -2.94 6.71 6.06
C GLY A 321 -3.53 6.52 4.64
N PRO A 322 -4.83 6.78 4.48
CA PRO A 322 -5.79 7.11 5.53
C PRO A 322 -6.23 5.91 6.38
N LEU A 323 -6.97 6.17 7.46
CA LEU A 323 -7.74 5.14 8.14
C LEU A 323 -9.01 4.82 7.32
N CYS A 324 -9.25 3.53 7.07
CA CYS A 324 -10.53 3.07 6.55
C CYS A 324 -11.14 2.07 7.52
N LEU A 325 -12.33 2.40 8.01
CA LEU A 325 -12.99 1.70 9.11
C LEU A 325 -14.30 1.10 8.62
N ALA A 326 -14.47 -0.21 8.76
CA ALA A 326 -15.70 -0.91 8.44
C ALA A 326 -16.09 -1.83 9.60
N PHE A 327 -17.36 -1.81 9.98
CA PHE A 327 -17.91 -2.63 11.07
C PHE A 327 -19.32 -3.09 10.69
N GLU A 328 -19.53 -4.39 10.62
CA GLU A 328 -20.84 -4.98 10.31
C GLU A 328 -21.04 -6.30 11.06
N ASP A 329 -22.30 -6.70 11.24
CA ASP A 329 -22.64 -8.03 11.70
C ASP A 329 -22.76 -9.01 10.52
N VAL A 330 -22.21 -10.20 10.70
CA VAL A 330 -22.47 -11.35 9.83
C VAL A 330 -23.45 -12.30 10.51
N SER A 331 -24.52 -12.67 9.80
CA SER A 331 -25.53 -13.61 10.29
C SER A 331 -25.01 -15.04 10.19
N LEU A 332 -24.82 -15.69 11.35
CA LEU A 332 -24.36 -17.07 11.49
C LEU A 332 -25.56 -17.97 11.77
N ALA A 333 -25.80 -18.97 10.92
CA ALA A 333 -26.85 -19.95 11.16
C ALA A 333 -26.40 -21.02 12.18
N PHE A 334 -27.32 -21.46 13.04
CA PHE A 334 -27.12 -22.66 13.85
C PHE A 334 -27.47 -23.92 13.04
N ALA A 335 -26.88 -25.05 13.43
CA ALA A 335 -27.37 -26.35 12.99
C ALA A 335 -28.80 -26.60 13.52
N PRO A 336 -29.58 -27.50 12.89
CA PRO A 336 -30.92 -27.83 13.36
C PRO A 336 -30.93 -28.24 14.83
N VAL A 337 -31.86 -27.66 15.59
CA VAL A 337 -32.04 -27.91 17.02
C VAL A 337 -32.91 -29.17 17.21
N PRO A 338 -32.69 -29.99 18.25
CA PRO A 338 -33.56 -31.12 18.55
C PRO A 338 -35.03 -30.73 18.68
N PRO A 339 -35.98 -31.61 18.30
CA PRO A 339 -37.40 -31.36 18.46
C PRO A 339 -37.77 -31.18 19.94
N ARG A 340 -38.85 -30.44 20.19
CA ARG A 340 -39.31 -30.10 21.55
C ARG A 340 -39.40 -31.30 22.50
N GLU A 341 -39.94 -32.42 22.04
CA GLU A 341 -40.07 -33.65 22.83
C GLU A 341 -38.72 -34.19 23.32
N GLU A 342 -37.67 -34.08 22.50
CA GLU A 342 -36.32 -34.50 22.86
C GLU A 342 -35.67 -33.53 23.85
N LEU A 343 -35.94 -32.23 23.71
CA LEU A 343 -35.52 -31.22 24.68
C LEU A 343 -36.19 -31.44 26.03
N GLU A 344 -37.50 -31.70 26.08
CA GLU A 344 -38.24 -31.99 27.32
C GLU A 344 -37.69 -33.24 28.01
N LYS A 345 -37.41 -34.32 27.25
CA LYS A 345 -36.77 -35.53 27.77
C LYS A 345 -35.38 -35.26 28.34
N THR A 346 -34.58 -34.44 27.65
CA THR A 346 -33.21 -34.10 28.09
C THR A 346 -33.24 -33.23 29.35
N ALA A 347 -34.14 -32.25 29.40
CA ALA A 347 -34.36 -31.35 30.53
C ALA A 347 -34.75 -32.08 31.82
N ALA A 348 -35.47 -33.21 31.70
CA ALA A 348 -35.86 -34.07 32.82
C ALA A 348 -34.78 -35.09 33.25
N SER A 349 -33.63 -35.13 32.58
CA SER A 349 -32.58 -36.10 32.87
C SER A 349 -31.62 -35.62 33.97
N ASN A 350 -30.94 -36.56 34.65
CA ASN A 350 -29.89 -36.24 35.63
C ASN A 350 -28.53 -35.90 34.97
N LYS A 351 -28.48 -35.72 33.65
CA LYS A 351 -27.24 -35.44 32.90
C LYS A 351 -26.94 -33.95 32.88
N THR A 352 -26.39 -33.41 33.97
CA THR A 352 -25.81 -32.05 33.97
C THR A 352 -24.45 -32.08 33.27
N PRO A 353 -24.17 -31.26 32.24
CA PRO A 353 -24.82 -29.99 31.88
C PRO A 353 -25.92 -30.03 30.80
N ASP A 354 -26.15 -31.16 30.13
CA ASP A 354 -27.10 -31.29 29.02
C ASP A 354 -28.54 -30.93 29.42
N ALA A 355 -28.98 -31.35 30.60
CA ALA A 355 -30.30 -31.04 31.12
C ALA A 355 -30.52 -29.52 31.29
N GLY A 356 -29.53 -28.81 31.84
CA GLY A 356 -29.61 -27.35 32.01
C GLY A 356 -29.63 -26.59 30.69
N HIS A 357 -28.93 -27.09 29.66
CA HIS A 357 -28.99 -26.51 28.33
C HIS A 357 -30.38 -26.66 27.70
N ALA A 358 -30.94 -27.86 27.75
CA ALA A 358 -32.30 -28.12 27.26
C ALA A 358 -33.35 -27.25 27.98
N GLN A 359 -33.23 -27.07 29.30
CA GLN A 359 -34.09 -26.17 30.08
C GLN A 359 -34.02 -24.72 29.58
N ARG A 360 -32.83 -24.20 29.29
CA ARG A 360 -32.67 -22.84 28.74
C ARG A 360 -33.29 -22.69 27.35
N LEU A 361 -33.18 -23.71 26.49
CA LEU A 361 -33.79 -23.68 25.15
C LEU A 361 -35.32 -23.78 25.20
N LEU A 362 -35.87 -24.60 26.12
CA LEU A 362 -37.30 -24.66 26.35
C LEU A 362 -37.85 -23.35 26.92
N LYS A 363 -37.09 -22.70 27.82
CA LYS A 363 -37.42 -21.36 28.32
C LYS A 363 -37.45 -20.33 27.19
N GLU A 364 -36.44 -20.30 26.31
CA GLU A 364 -36.45 -19.41 25.13
C GLU A 364 -37.66 -19.68 24.22
N LEU A 365 -37.96 -20.96 23.96
CA LEU A 365 -39.12 -21.37 23.16
C LEU A 365 -40.44 -20.89 23.80
N GLN A 366 -40.56 -20.99 25.13
CA GLN A 366 -41.72 -20.53 25.88
C GLN A 366 -41.87 -19.00 25.85
N GLU A 367 -40.77 -18.27 26.03
CA GLU A 367 -40.78 -16.80 26.11
C GLU A 367 -40.95 -16.12 24.74
N THR A 368 -40.41 -16.71 23.67
CA THR A 368 -40.34 -16.07 22.35
C THR A 368 -41.11 -16.80 21.24
N GLY A 369 -41.66 -17.98 21.52
CA GLY A 369 -42.38 -18.82 20.56
C GLY A 369 -41.49 -19.61 19.59
N LYS A 370 -40.16 -19.42 19.61
CA LYS A 370 -39.20 -20.16 18.77
C LYS A 370 -37.81 -20.19 19.42
N ILE A 371 -36.99 -21.17 19.05
CA ILE A 371 -35.56 -21.14 19.39
C ILE A 371 -34.84 -20.33 18.31
N ARG A 372 -33.88 -19.49 18.70
CA ARG A 372 -33.14 -18.66 17.73
C ARG A 372 -32.44 -19.54 16.68
N ALA A 373 -32.54 -19.15 15.41
CA ALA A 373 -31.92 -19.88 14.30
C ALA A 373 -30.59 -19.27 13.85
N THR A 374 -30.32 -18.02 14.23
CA THR A 374 -29.12 -17.30 13.82
C THR A 374 -28.51 -16.50 14.97
N TYR A 375 -27.26 -16.09 14.79
CA TYR A 375 -26.53 -15.16 15.65
C TYR A 375 -25.87 -14.06 14.81
N ALA A 376 -25.94 -12.81 15.26
CA ALA A 376 -25.26 -11.68 14.61
C ALA A 376 -23.84 -11.54 15.18
N CYS A 377 -22.84 -12.07 14.46
CA CYS A 377 -21.44 -11.99 14.86
C CYS A 377 -20.81 -10.69 14.33
N PRO A 378 -20.26 -9.82 15.19
CA PRO A 378 -19.61 -8.60 14.71
C PRO A 378 -18.26 -8.91 14.05
N VAL A 379 -18.02 -8.27 12.91
CA VAL A 379 -16.72 -8.24 12.23
C VAL A 379 -16.32 -6.80 11.93
N GLN A 380 -15.07 -6.47 12.22
CA GLN A 380 -14.49 -5.15 12.00
C GLN A 380 -13.22 -5.27 11.15
N VAL A 381 -13.08 -4.38 10.18
CA VAL A 381 -11.86 -4.24 9.39
C VAL A 381 -11.38 -2.80 9.50
N VAL A 382 -10.13 -2.66 9.93
CA VAL A 382 -9.41 -1.39 10.03
C VAL A 382 -8.22 -1.46 9.08
N ARG A 383 -8.18 -0.56 8.10
CA ARG A 383 -7.05 -0.43 7.18
C ARG A 383 -6.29 0.85 7.48
N PHE A 384 -4.98 0.72 7.61
CA PHE A 384 -4.03 1.83 7.62
C PHE A 384 -3.47 1.93 6.20
N GLY A 385 -4.21 2.64 5.33
CA GLY A 385 -3.95 2.73 3.91
C GLY A 385 -3.79 1.36 3.26
N ARG A 386 -2.55 1.05 2.89
CA ARG A 386 -2.14 -0.23 2.28
C ARG A 386 -1.09 -0.98 3.12
N ASP A 387 -0.72 -0.47 4.28
CA ASP A 387 0.39 -1.01 5.06
C ASP A 387 -0.05 -2.10 6.04
N LEU A 388 -1.24 -1.92 6.64
CA LEU A 388 -1.80 -2.85 7.61
C LEU A 388 -3.32 -2.97 7.45
N THR A 389 -3.80 -4.21 7.44
CA THR A 389 -5.20 -4.58 7.63
C THR A 389 -5.34 -5.29 8.98
N LEU A 390 -5.96 -4.63 9.95
CA LEU A 390 -6.37 -5.21 11.22
C LEU A 390 -7.81 -5.72 11.10
N VAL A 391 -8.02 -7.00 11.37
CA VAL A 391 -9.32 -7.66 11.37
C VAL A 391 -9.67 -8.04 12.80
N ALA A 392 -10.83 -7.61 13.28
CA ALA A 392 -11.37 -7.97 14.60
C ALA A 392 -12.64 -8.81 14.43
N ILE A 393 -12.67 -9.98 15.05
CA ILE A 393 -13.74 -10.98 14.91
C ILE A 393 -14.35 -11.28 16.29
N GLY A 394 -15.67 -11.33 16.35
CA GLY A 394 -16.40 -11.77 17.53
C GLY A 394 -16.23 -13.26 17.85
N GLY A 395 -16.45 -13.59 19.13
CA GLY A 395 -16.35 -14.94 19.66
C GLY A 395 -14.93 -15.37 20.00
N GLU A 396 -14.82 -16.55 20.62
CA GLU A 396 -13.54 -17.23 20.85
C GLU A 396 -13.12 -17.90 19.54
N THR A 397 -12.60 -17.09 18.62
CA THR A 397 -12.26 -17.50 17.26
C THR A 397 -11.08 -18.46 17.23
N VAL A 398 -11.22 -19.60 16.56
CA VAL A 398 -10.14 -20.60 16.40
C VAL A 398 -9.10 -20.15 15.38
N VAL A 399 -7.89 -20.71 15.47
CA VAL A 399 -6.70 -20.25 14.73
C VAL A 399 -6.85 -20.27 13.20
N ASP A 400 -7.68 -21.16 12.65
CA ASP A 400 -7.89 -21.34 11.22
C ASP A 400 -8.27 -20.02 10.51
N TYR A 401 -9.04 -19.15 11.16
CA TYR A 401 -9.44 -17.85 10.61
C TYR A 401 -8.23 -16.94 10.36
N ALA A 402 -7.31 -16.85 11.33
CA ALA A 402 -6.10 -16.05 11.18
C ALA A 402 -5.23 -16.59 10.03
N LEU A 403 -5.04 -17.90 9.97
CA LEU A 403 -4.23 -18.56 8.94
C LEU A 403 -4.84 -18.37 7.53
N ARG A 404 -6.17 -18.46 7.42
CA ARG A 404 -6.89 -18.28 6.15
C ARG A 404 -6.86 -16.83 5.69
N LEU A 405 -7.18 -15.87 6.56
CA LEU A 405 -7.22 -14.45 6.20
C LEU A 405 -5.84 -13.89 5.87
N LYS A 406 -4.78 -14.31 6.58
CA LYS A 406 -3.39 -13.93 6.23
C LYS A 406 -3.01 -14.37 4.81
N ARG A 407 -3.56 -15.47 4.31
CA ARG A 407 -3.37 -15.95 2.93
C ARG A 407 -4.26 -15.22 1.93
N GLU A 408 -5.53 -15.01 2.24
CA GLU A 408 -6.51 -14.46 1.28
C GLU A 408 -6.49 -12.93 1.15
N LEU A 409 -6.00 -12.21 2.16
CA LEU A 409 -5.77 -10.76 2.13
C LEU A 409 -4.32 -10.40 1.74
N ALA A 410 -3.57 -11.32 1.13
CA ALA A 410 -2.16 -11.15 0.81
C ALA A 410 -1.87 -9.84 0.05
N GLY A 411 -0.80 -9.15 0.44
CA GLY A 411 -0.42 -7.81 -0.02
C GLY A 411 0.03 -6.94 1.17
N PRO A 412 -0.91 -6.29 1.90
CA PRO A 412 -0.63 -5.59 3.15
C PRO A 412 -0.16 -6.53 4.27
N SER A 413 0.36 -5.98 5.37
CA SER A 413 0.43 -6.75 6.62
C SER A 413 -0.97 -7.04 7.15
N VAL A 414 -1.20 -8.24 7.71
CA VAL A 414 -2.52 -8.65 8.23
C VAL A 414 -2.40 -9.04 9.69
N TRP A 415 -3.16 -8.38 10.56
CA TRP A 415 -3.34 -8.75 11.96
C TRP A 415 -4.78 -9.21 12.16
N VAL A 416 -4.99 -10.45 12.62
CA VAL A 416 -6.31 -10.97 12.95
C VAL A 416 -6.46 -11.15 14.46
N ALA A 417 -7.41 -10.45 15.06
CA ALA A 417 -7.80 -10.53 16.46
C ALA A 417 -9.14 -11.25 16.60
N GLY A 418 -9.21 -12.26 17.48
CA GLY A 418 -10.47 -12.83 17.93
C GLY A 418 -11.02 -12.03 19.11
N TYR A 419 -12.03 -12.55 19.80
CA TYR A 419 -12.52 -12.03 21.08
C TYR A 419 -12.88 -10.53 21.05
N SER A 420 -13.29 -10.03 19.89
CA SER A 420 -13.44 -8.59 19.65
C SER A 420 -14.91 -8.21 19.50
N ASN A 421 -15.30 -7.09 20.11
CA ASN A 421 -16.62 -6.46 20.07
C ASN A 421 -17.79 -7.28 20.66
N ASP A 422 -17.75 -8.61 20.60
CA ASP A 422 -18.68 -9.50 21.28
C ASP A 422 -18.04 -10.89 21.47
N VAL A 423 -18.12 -11.47 22.66
CA VAL A 423 -17.65 -12.84 22.93
C VAL A 423 -18.80 -13.72 23.40
N PHE A 424 -19.54 -14.26 22.44
CA PHE A 424 -20.77 -15.03 22.63
C PHE A 424 -20.54 -16.53 22.90
N THR A 425 -19.55 -17.13 22.25
CA THR A 425 -19.06 -18.51 22.43
C THR A 425 -17.82 -18.71 21.54
N TYR A 426 -17.38 -19.96 21.36
CA TYR A 426 -16.44 -20.35 20.29
C TYR A 426 -16.97 -20.05 18.90
N LEU A 427 -16.11 -19.52 18.04
CA LEU A 427 -16.36 -19.42 16.61
C LEU A 427 -15.52 -20.49 15.90
N PRO A 428 -16.10 -21.67 15.58
CA PRO A 428 -15.36 -22.78 14.99
C PRO A 428 -15.16 -22.60 13.48
N SER A 429 -14.07 -23.15 12.95
CA SER A 429 -13.85 -23.30 11.52
C SER A 429 -14.59 -24.53 10.97
N ALA A 430 -14.65 -24.66 9.64
CA ALA A 430 -15.21 -25.85 9.01
C ALA A 430 -14.43 -27.13 9.41
N ARG A 431 -13.11 -27.02 9.63
CA ARG A 431 -12.29 -28.10 10.19
C ARG A 431 -12.76 -28.47 11.59
N VAL A 432 -12.84 -27.50 12.50
CA VAL A 432 -13.23 -27.72 13.90
C VAL A 432 -14.63 -28.31 14.01
N LEU A 433 -15.59 -27.86 13.19
CA LEU A 433 -16.93 -28.45 13.13
C LEU A 433 -16.92 -29.93 12.73
N ARG A 434 -16.13 -30.32 11.71
CA ARG A 434 -15.99 -31.73 11.30
C ARG A 434 -15.33 -32.61 12.36
N GLU A 435 -14.38 -32.05 13.09
CA GLU A 435 -13.70 -32.74 14.19
C GLU A 435 -14.60 -32.93 15.43
N GLY A 436 -15.57 -32.04 15.65
CA GLY A 436 -16.43 -32.06 16.82
C GLY A 436 -15.71 -31.60 18.10
N GLY A 437 -16.21 -32.01 19.27
CA GLY A 437 -15.61 -31.66 20.57
C GLY A 437 -16.05 -30.30 21.12
N TYR A 438 -15.22 -29.69 21.97
CA TYR A 438 -15.61 -28.56 22.81
C TYR A 438 -15.90 -27.27 22.00
N GLU A 439 -14.93 -26.83 21.19
CA GLU A 439 -15.02 -25.59 20.38
C GLU A 439 -16.05 -25.71 19.24
N ALA A 440 -16.33 -26.93 18.78
CA ALA A 440 -17.26 -27.18 17.68
C ALA A 440 -18.75 -27.00 18.06
N GLY A 441 -19.07 -26.95 19.37
CA GLY A 441 -20.44 -26.86 19.86
C GLY A 441 -20.66 -27.50 21.23
N GLY A 442 -19.70 -28.30 21.72
CA GLY A 442 -19.77 -28.87 23.07
C GLY A 442 -19.82 -27.81 24.18
N ALA A 443 -19.24 -26.63 23.94
CA ALA A 443 -19.31 -25.50 24.87
C ALA A 443 -20.73 -24.92 25.04
N SER A 444 -21.61 -25.04 24.05
CA SER A 444 -22.98 -24.49 24.08
C SER A 444 -23.81 -25.03 25.26
N LYS A 445 -23.47 -26.23 25.76
CA LYS A 445 -24.07 -26.85 26.95
C LYS A 445 -23.98 -25.98 28.22
N TRP A 446 -23.00 -25.08 28.28
CA TRP A 446 -22.74 -24.18 29.41
C TRP A 446 -23.25 -22.74 29.19
N GLY A 447 -23.83 -22.47 28.01
CA GLY A 447 -24.34 -21.16 27.61
C GLY A 447 -25.81 -21.21 27.18
N SER A 448 -26.26 -20.14 26.54
CA SER A 448 -27.64 -19.94 26.06
C SER A 448 -27.83 -20.27 24.57
N LEU A 449 -26.76 -20.59 23.84
CA LEU A 449 -26.85 -20.80 22.39
C LEU A 449 -27.42 -22.18 22.06
N PRO A 450 -28.21 -22.33 20.97
CA PRO A 450 -28.94 -23.57 20.66
C PRO A 450 -28.08 -24.81 20.43
N GLY A 451 -26.86 -24.64 19.91
CA GLY A 451 -26.03 -25.76 19.50
C GLY A 451 -24.82 -25.32 18.68
N PRO A 452 -24.25 -26.21 17.86
CA PRO A 452 -23.17 -25.87 16.92
C PRO A 452 -23.68 -24.96 15.80
N PHE A 453 -22.77 -24.21 15.17
CA PHE A 453 -23.08 -23.45 13.96
C PHE A 453 -23.20 -24.37 12.73
N ALA A 454 -23.87 -23.88 11.69
CA ALA A 454 -23.92 -24.52 10.39
C ALA A 454 -22.51 -24.59 9.75
N ALA A 455 -22.32 -25.54 8.83
CA ALA A 455 -21.00 -25.83 8.24
C ALA A 455 -20.39 -24.67 7.43
N ASP A 456 -21.21 -23.72 6.97
CA ASP A 456 -20.81 -22.55 6.19
C ASP A 456 -20.37 -21.35 7.06
N VAL A 457 -20.30 -21.51 8.39
CA VAL A 457 -19.95 -20.43 9.34
C VAL A 457 -18.62 -19.74 9.02
N GLU A 458 -17.60 -20.52 8.60
CA GLU A 458 -16.29 -19.99 8.26
C GLU A 458 -16.34 -19.14 6.99
N ASP A 459 -16.99 -19.64 5.95
CA ASP A 459 -17.11 -18.95 4.66
C ASP A 459 -17.95 -17.68 4.77
N ARG A 460 -19.00 -17.68 5.60
CA ARG A 460 -19.79 -16.47 5.86
C ARG A 460 -18.94 -15.36 6.49
N VAL A 461 -18.20 -15.69 7.53
CA VAL A 461 -17.35 -14.73 8.27
C VAL A 461 -16.22 -14.24 7.37
N VAL A 462 -15.48 -15.15 6.72
CA VAL A 462 -14.37 -14.78 5.83
C VAL A 462 -14.88 -13.98 4.62
N GLY A 463 -15.98 -14.42 4.00
CA GLY A 463 -16.59 -13.71 2.88
C GLY A 463 -16.98 -12.27 3.22
N LYS A 464 -17.60 -12.05 4.39
CA LYS A 464 -17.91 -10.69 4.87
C LYS A 464 -16.64 -9.89 5.15
N ILE A 465 -15.61 -10.47 5.76
CA ILE A 465 -14.34 -9.76 6.01
C ILE A 465 -13.67 -9.35 4.69
N LEU A 466 -13.64 -10.23 3.69
CA LEU A 466 -13.10 -9.89 2.37
C LEU A 466 -13.91 -8.78 1.69
N GLU A 467 -15.24 -8.81 1.80
CA GLU A 467 -16.12 -7.73 1.33
C GLU A 467 -15.74 -6.39 2.00
N LEU A 468 -15.63 -6.36 3.34
CA LEU A 468 -15.29 -5.15 4.08
C LEU A 468 -13.86 -4.65 3.76
N ALA A 469 -12.89 -5.55 3.64
CA ALA A 469 -11.50 -5.20 3.33
C ALA A 469 -11.33 -4.66 1.91
N ARG A 470 -12.15 -5.13 0.97
CA ARG A 470 -12.15 -4.69 -0.44
C ARG A 470 -12.95 -3.42 -0.66
N ARG A 471 -13.60 -2.85 0.36
CA ARG A 471 -14.25 -1.54 0.21
C ARG A 471 -13.21 -0.54 -0.29
N PRO A 472 -13.45 0.10 -1.45
CA PRO A 472 -12.48 0.97 -2.05
C PRO A 472 -12.17 2.12 -1.12
N ILE A 473 -10.89 2.48 -1.02
CA ILE A 473 -10.53 3.83 -0.60
C ILE A 473 -10.88 4.69 -1.81
N GLU A 474 -12.04 5.33 -1.78
CA GLU A 474 -12.42 6.22 -2.87
C GLU A 474 -11.33 7.27 -3.05
N SER A 475 -10.74 7.27 -4.24
CA SER A 475 -9.79 8.29 -4.62
C SER A 475 -9.97 8.59 -6.09
N GLN A 476 -10.50 9.78 -6.34
CA GLN A 476 -10.51 10.43 -7.64
C GLN A 476 -9.99 11.84 -7.42
N PRO A 477 -9.15 12.37 -8.34
CA PRO A 477 -8.72 13.75 -8.24
C PRO A 477 -9.93 14.68 -8.25
N ALA A 478 -9.95 15.61 -7.31
CA ALA A 478 -10.71 16.82 -7.54
C ALA A 478 -9.95 17.65 -8.59
N ALA A 479 -10.65 18.18 -9.59
CA ALA A 479 -10.02 18.92 -10.67
C ALA A 479 -10.62 20.32 -10.77
N VAL A 480 -9.77 21.31 -11.07
CA VAL A 480 -10.19 22.69 -11.29
C VAL A 480 -9.39 23.31 -12.43
N ASP A 481 -10.08 24.09 -13.26
CA ASP A 481 -9.48 24.88 -14.33
C ASP A 481 -9.43 26.34 -13.88
N LEU A 482 -8.24 26.95 -13.90
CA LEU A 482 -8.03 28.32 -13.42
C LEU A 482 -7.30 29.17 -14.46
N ASN A 483 -7.71 30.44 -14.58
CA ASN A 483 -6.92 31.47 -15.23
C ASN A 483 -5.96 32.11 -14.20
N VAL A 484 -4.87 32.70 -14.68
CA VAL A 484 -3.92 33.40 -13.81
C VAL A 484 -4.64 34.48 -12.99
N GLY A 485 -4.41 34.47 -11.68
CA GLY A 485 -5.04 35.33 -10.69
C GLY A 485 -6.32 34.77 -10.08
N GLN A 486 -6.93 33.72 -10.64
CA GLN A 486 -8.16 33.11 -10.12
C GLN A 486 -7.87 32.14 -8.96
N GLU A 487 -8.82 32.09 -8.03
CA GLU A 487 -8.84 31.21 -6.86
C GLU A 487 -10.12 30.38 -6.86
N ALA A 488 -10.03 29.14 -6.38
CA ALA A 488 -11.16 28.26 -6.15
C ALA A 488 -11.01 27.51 -4.83
N THR A 489 -12.14 27.18 -4.21
CA THR A 489 -12.20 26.22 -3.11
C THR A 489 -12.76 24.90 -3.64
N VAL A 490 -12.02 23.82 -3.43
CA VAL A 490 -12.30 22.50 -3.98
C VAL A 490 -12.53 21.52 -2.84
N GLN A 491 -13.61 20.74 -2.90
CA GLN A 491 -13.83 19.64 -1.96
C GLN A 491 -13.04 18.41 -2.41
N LEU A 492 -12.22 17.87 -1.51
CA LEU A 492 -11.42 16.67 -1.72
C LEU A 492 -12.24 15.41 -1.39
N VAL A 493 -11.78 14.25 -1.87
CA VAL A 493 -12.49 12.96 -1.71
C VAL A 493 -12.71 12.53 -0.26
N ASN A 494 -11.93 13.06 0.68
CA ASN A 494 -12.11 12.83 2.13
C ASN A 494 -13.11 13.79 2.79
N GLY A 495 -13.76 14.68 2.03
CA GLY A 495 -14.71 15.68 2.51
C GLY A 495 -14.07 17.00 2.99
N GLN A 496 -12.75 17.08 3.12
CA GLN A 496 -12.04 18.33 3.40
C GLN A 496 -12.11 19.28 2.20
N THR A 497 -11.84 20.56 2.43
CA THR A 497 -11.74 21.58 1.38
C THR A 497 -10.33 22.11 1.27
N ALA A 498 -9.87 22.34 0.05
CA ALA A 498 -8.61 23.03 -0.25
C ALA A 498 -8.88 24.30 -1.06
N THR A 499 -8.25 25.40 -0.68
CA THR A 499 -8.23 26.62 -1.50
C THR A 499 -7.00 26.60 -2.40
N VAL A 500 -7.18 26.86 -3.69
CA VAL A 500 -6.11 26.88 -4.67
C VAL A 500 -6.22 28.10 -5.57
N LYS A 501 -5.12 28.83 -5.73
CA LYS A 501 -5.02 30.01 -6.59
C LYS A 501 -3.91 29.85 -7.61
N LEU A 502 -4.20 30.10 -8.89
CA LEU A 502 -3.16 30.12 -9.93
C LEU A 502 -2.48 31.49 -9.94
N LEU A 503 -1.19 31.54 -9.61
CA LEU A 503 -0.43 32.80 -9.53
C LEU A 503 0.26 33.13 -10.85
N GLU A 504 0.80 32.12 -11.54
CA GLU A 504 1.63 32.32 -12.72
C GLU A 504 1.68 31.07 -13.60
N VAL A 505 1.84 31.27 -14.92
CA VAL A 505 2.22 30.24 -15.89
C VAL A 505 3.48 30.70 -16.61
N GLN A 506 4.54 29.90 -16.54
CA GLN A 506 5.81 30.13 -17.23
C GLN A 506 6.02 29.08 -18.30
N GLU A 507 6.42 29.51 -19.50
CA GLU A 507 6.64 28.66 -20.66
C GLU A 507 8.09 28.74 -21.13
N GLN A 508 8.70 27.58 -21.39
CA GLN A 508 10.01 27.47 -21.99
C GLN A 508 9.89 26.85 -23.39
N ARG A 509 10.31 27.61 -24.41
CA ARG A 509 10.26 27.21 -25.82
C ARG A 509 11.65 26.95 -26.37
N ASP A 510 11.76 26.01 -27.31
CA ASP A 510 13.03 25.72 -27.99
C ASP A 510 13.37 26.74 -29.09
N SER A 511 14.65 26.80 -29.46
CA SER A 511 15.17 27.74 -30.45
C SER A 511 14.90 27.34 -31.92
N LEU A 512 14.65 26.06 -32.19
CA LEU A 512 14.53 25.51 -33.55
C LEU A 512 13.13 25.65 -34.15
N ARG A 513 12.09 25.50 -33.31
CA ARG A 513 10.68 25.46 -33.69
C ARG A 513 9.82 26.45 -32.92
N ASN A 514 10.38 27.09 -31.89
CA ASN A 514 9.61 27.85 -30.90
C ASN A 514 8.53 26.98 -30.22
N ALA A 515 8.79 25.67 -30.09
CA ALA A 515 7.86 24.74 -29.49
C ALA A 515 8.00 24.70 -27.97
N LEU A 516 6.89 24.62 -27.26
CA LEU A 516 6.83 24.54 -25.81
C LEU A 516 7.41 23.21 -25.34
N ARG A 517 8.52 23.26 -24.63
CA ARG A 517 9.20 22.08 -24.08
C ARG A 517 8.91 21.86 -22.60
N LEU A 518 8.61 22.93 -21.88
CA LEU A 518 8.25 22.88 -20.47
C LEU A 518 7.30 24.02 -20.14
N ALA A 519 6.20 23.71 -19.47
CA ALA A 519 5.40 24.70 -18.76
C ALA A 519 5.50 24.46 -17.25
N ARG A 520 5.68 25.53 -16.48
CA ARG A 520 5.61 25.54 -15.03
C ARG A 520 4.46 26.43 -14.58
N VAL A 521 3.73 26.01 -13.57
CA VAL A 521 2.70 26.83 -12.92
C VAL A 521 3.10 27.10 -11.48
N THR A 522 2.93 28.34 -11.03
CA THR A 522 3.04 28.68 -9.61
C THR A 522 1.63 28.83 -9.08
N VAL A 523 1.31 28.08 -8.04
CA VAL A 523 -0.01 28.07 -7.40
C VAL A 523 0.13 28.29 -5.90
N GLU A 524 -0.87 28.88 -5.27
CA GLU A 524 -0.98 28.95 -3.82
C GLU A 524 -2.03 27.94 -3.36
N VAL A 525 -1.65 26.99 -2.50
CA VAL A 525 -2.54 25.97 -1.92
C VAL A 525 -2.66 26.21 -0.43
N ASN A 526 -3.87 26.50 0.06
CA ASN A 526 -4.13 26.85 1.47
C ASN A 526 -3.17 27.94 1.99
N GLY A 527 -2.90 28.96 1.17
CA GLY A 527 -1.97 30.06 1.50
C GLY A 527 -0.48 29.75 1.32
N ARG A 528 -0.12 28.57 0.77
CA ARG A 528 1.28 28.16 0.57
C ARG A 528 1.65 28.10 -0.92
N PRO A 529 2.66 28.85 -1.39
CA PRO A 529 3.08 28.79 -2.78
C PRO A 529 3.82 27.48 -3.10
N VAL A 530 3.51 26.89 -4.25
CA VAL A 530 4.18 25.72 -4.82
C VAL A 530 4.30 25.88 -6.34
N THR A 531 5.44 25.46 -6.89
CA THR A 531 5.67 25.46 -8.35
C THR A 531 5.58 24.03 -8.87
N LEU A 532 4.77 23.81 -9.91
CA LEU A 532 4.49 22.51 -10.50
C LEU A 532 4.93 22.50 -11.96
N GLY A 533 5.58 21.42 -12.40
CA GLY A 533 5.79 21.15 -13.83
C GLY A 533 4.53 20.55 -14.44
N SER A 534 4.17 20.96 -15.65
CA SER A 534 2.99 20.45 -16.33
C SER A 534 3.24 19.08 -17.00
N ALA A 535 2.52 18.05 -16.55
CA ALA A 535 2.64 16.64 -16.96
C ALA A 535 4.10 16.19 -17.16
N THR A 536 4.44 15.55 -18.28
CA THR A 536 5.82 15.29 -18.71
C THR A 536 6.68 14.65 -17.61
N TYR A 537 6.23 13.49 -17.11
CA TYR A 537 6.88 12.71 -16.06
C TYR A 537 6.91 13.32 -14.65
N HIS A 538 6.18 14.41 -14.40
CA HIS A 538 6.04 14.95 -13.04
C HIS A 538 4.94 14.20 -12.29
N LEU A 539 5.25 13.78 -11.06
CA LEU A 539 4.27 13.26 -10.11
C LEU A 539 3.67 14.40 -9.27
N PRO A 540 2.49 14.21 -8.66
CA PRO A 540 1.92 15.17 -7.73
C PRO A 540 2.87 15.53 -6.59
N VAL A 541 2.88 16.81 -6.22
CA VAL A 541 3.69 17.37 -5.14
C VAL A 541 2.81 17.60 -3.92
N THR A 542 3.30 17.25 -2.73
CA THR A 542 2.61 17.52 -1.46
C THR A 542 2.83 18.97 -1.01
N ALA A 543 1.75 19.70 -0.76
CA ALA A 543 1.71 21.05 -0.21
C ALA A 543 0.81 21.08 1.03
N GLY A 544 1.39 20.82 2.21
CA GLY A 544 0.62 20.72 3.45
C GLY A 544 -0.18 19.41 3.54
N ASP A 545 -1.49 19.52 3.72
CA ASP A 545 -2.46 18.42 3.78
C ASP A 545 -3.06 18.05 2.41
N VAL A 546 -2.56 18.68 1.35
CA VAL A 546 -2.99 18.47 -0.04
C VAL A 546 -1.81 17.97 -0.87
N GLN A 547 -2.05 17.07 -1.81
CA GLN A 547 -1.13 16.82 -2.91
C GLN A 547 -1.77 17.28 -4.22
N ILE A 548 -0.97 17.90 -5.08
CA ILE A 548 -1.44 18.65 -6.26
C ILE A 548 -0.53 18.41 -7.47
N ASP A 549 -1.11 18.35 -8.66
CA ASP A 549 -0.37 18.41 -9.93
C ASP A 549 -1.01 19.37 -10.95
N CYS A 550 -0.32 19.54 -12.07
CA CYS A 550 -0.82 20.25 -13.24
C CYS A 550 -0.68 19.34 -14.47
N PRO A 551 -1.77 18.76 -15.02
CA PRO A 551 -1.67 17.90 -16.20
C PRO A 551 -1.55 18.66 -17.51
N ILE A 552 -2.06 19.91 -17.59
CA ILE A 552 -2.13 20.64 -18.84
C ILE A 552 -2.18 22.16 -18.61
N THR A 553 -1.51 22.90 -19.49
CA THR A 553 -1.65 24.37 -19.62
C THR A 553 -2.13 24.72 -21.04
N ARG A 554 -2.75 25.90 -21.19
CA ARG A 554 -3.24 26.40 -22.49
C ARG A 554 -2.14 26.44 -23.56
N GLY A 555 -0.88 26.62 -23.16
CA GLY A 555 0.28 26.63 -24.05
C GLY A 555 0.47 25.38 -24.89
N TYR A 556 0.08 24.21 -24.39
CA TYR A 556 0.12 22.94 -25.11
C TYR A 556 -1.11 22.71 -26.00
N ASN A 557 -2.16 23.53 -25.85
CA ASN A 557 -3.47 23.31 -26.44
C ASN A 557 -3.76 24.22 -27.65
N GLN A 558 -2.82 24.35 -28.59
CA GLN A 558 -2.84 25.44 -29.59
C GLN A 558 -3.62 25.15 -30.89
N ASN A 559 -3.89 23.88 -31.25
CA ASN A 559 -4.45 23.52 -32.56
C ASN A 559 -5.80 22.82 -32.48
N ILE A 560 -5.85 21.71 -31.75
CA ILE A 560 -7.06 20.93 -31.52
C ILE A 560 -7.11 20.67 -30.02
N ASP A 561 -8.25 20.99 -29.42
CA ASP A 561 -8.46 20.80 -27.99
C ASP A 561 -8.99 19.40 -27.69
N TYR A 562 -8.05 18.49 -27.41
CA TYR A 562 -8.36 17.16 -26.89
C TYR A 562 -8.56 17.16 -25.37
N TRP A 563 -8.11 18.20 -24.68
CA TRP A 563 -8.09 18.28 -23.22
C TRP A 563 -9.40 18.80 -22.63
N GLY A 564 -10.22 19.49 -23.43
CA GLY A 564 -11.40 20.19 -22.95
C GLY A 564 -11.02 21.28 -21.95
N LEU A 565 -9.95 22.04 -22.21
CA LEU A 565 -9.43 23.09 -21.31
C LEU A 565 -9.75 24.48 -21.88
N ASP A 566 -10.55 25.25 -21.14
CA ASP A 566 -10.85 26.65 -21.48
C ASP A 566 -9.96 27.66 -20.72
N ALA A 567 -9.44 27.29 -19.56
CA ALA A 567 -8.63 28.16 -18.69
C ALA A 567 -7.12 28.12 -19.03
N ASP A 568 -6.29 28.84 -18.27
CA ASP A 568 -4.84 28.86 -18.48
C ASP A 568 -4.16 27.56 -18.04
N ALA A 569 -4.66 26.91 -16.98
CA ALA A 569 -4.17 25.62 -16.51
C ALA A 569 -5.27 24.78 -15.84
N ARG A 570 -5.10 23.46 -15.91
CA ARG A 570 -5.83 22.50 -15.07
C ARG A 570 -4.96 22.10 -13.89
N LEU A 571 -5.57 21.96 -12.73
CA LEU A 571 -4.94 21.45 -11.51
C LEU A 571 -5.76 20.26 -11.00
N ARG A 572 -5.07 19.23 -10.51
CA ARG A 572 -5.71 18.10 -9.82
C ARG A 572 -5.24 18.04 -8.38
N LEU A 573 -6.15 17.77 -7.46
CA LEU A 573 -5.91 17.80 -6.03
C LEU A 573 -6.43 16.50 -5.39
N TRP A 574 -5.64 16.00 -4.43
CA TRP A 574 -6.02 14.90 -3.55
C TRP A 574 -5.63 15.28 -2.11
N PRO A 575 -6.21 14.63 -1.10
CA PRO A 575 -5.63 14.69 0.23
C PRO A 575 -4.21 14.11 0.22
N ALA A 576 -3.29 14.72 0.98
CA ALA A 576 -1.93 14.23 1.06
C ALA A 576 -1.88 12.78 1.56
N GLY A 577 -1.14 11.92 0.85
CA GLY A 577 -0.97 10.50 1.19
C GLY A 577 -2.12 9.60 0.74
N TYR A 578 -3.15 10.12 0.08
CA TYR A 578 -4.15 9.28 -0.56
C TYR A 578 -3.57 8.65 -1.83
N PRO A 579 -4.02 7.44 -2.20
CA PRO A 579 -3.80 6.91 -3.54
C PRO A 579 -4.25 7.93 -4.60
N LEU A 580 -3.60 8.01 -5.74
CA LEU A 580 -3.99 8.89 -6.86
C LEU A 580 -5.23 8.39 -7.58
N ILE A 581 -5.47 7.09 -7.54
CA ILE A 581 -6.69 6.45 -8.01
C ILE A 581 -7.16 5.39 -7.02
N THR A 582 -8.48 5.17 -6.94
CA THR A 582 -9.07 4.14 -6.11
C THR A 582 -8.34 2.80 -6.30
N PRO A 583 -7.67 2.27 -5.26
CA PRO A 583 -6.90 1.03 -5.36
C PRO A 583 -7.74 -0.13 -5.88
N GLY A 584 -7.17 -0.93 -6.78
CA GLY A 584 -7.85 -2.11 -7.35
C GLY A 584 -8.87 -1.80 -8.45
N THR A 585 -8.96 -0.54 -8.91
CA THR A 585 -9.86 -0.13 -10.02
C THR A 585 -9.12 0.32 -11.27
N PHE A 586 -7.78 0.26 -11.23
CA PHE A 586 -6.92 0.70 -12.31
C PHE A 586 -5.58 -0.06 -12.27
N SER A 587 -5.02 -0.38 -13.43
CA SER A 587 -3.80 -1.17 -13.59
C SER A 587 -2.97 -0.70 -14.80
N TYR A 588 -1.70 -1.09 -14.82
CA TYR A 588 -0.80 -0.81 -15.93
C TYR A 588 -1.18 -1.64 -17.18
N PRO A 589 -1.41 -1.03 -18.36
CA PRO A 589 -2.09 -1.66 -19.49
C PRO A 589 -1.17 -2.49 -20.41
N VAL A 590 0.09 -2.72 -20.01
CA VAL A 590 1.04 -3.52 -20.80
C VAL A 590 1.78 -4.48 -19.89
N ASN A 591 1.90 -5.72 -20.32
CA ASN A 591 2.60 -6.75 -19.57
C ASN A 591 4.12 -6.61 -19.78
N GLN A 592 4.73 -5.55 -19.24
CA GLN A 592 6.16 -5.30 -19.32
C GLN A 592 6.65 -4.48 -18.11
N ARG A 593 7.97 -4.44 -17.90
CA ARG A 593 8.58 -3.55 -16.91
C ARG A 593 8.31 -2.08 -17.27
N TRP A 594 8.14 -1.23 -16.27
CA TRP A 594 8.06 0.21 -16.46
C TRP A 594 9.34 0.72 -17.12
N PHE A 595 9.20 1.59 -18.11
CA PHE A 595 10.32 2.14 -18.88
C PHE A 595 11.23 1.10 -19.55
N ALA A 596 10.73 -0.13 -19.81
CA ALA A 596 11.46 -1.17 -20.54
C ALA A 596 11.88 -0.77 -21.97
N SER A 597 11.21 0.24 -22.54
CA SER A 597 11.50 0.80 -23.86
C SER A 597 11.24 2.31 -23.86
N HIS A 598 11.40 2.91 -25.04
CA HIS A 598 11.03 4.29 -25.32
C HIS A 598 9.55 4.55 -24.92
N THR A 599 9.30 5.71 -24.31
CA THR A 599 7.95 6.20 -24.03
C THR A 599 7.79 7.63 -24.50
N LEU A 600 6.59 7.98 -24.94
CA LEU A 600 6.20 9.37 -25.21
C LEU A 600 4.98 9.71 -24.36
N MET A 601 5.10 10.65 -23.43
CA MET A 601 4.01 11.05 -22.53
C MET A 601 3.27 12.29 -23.07
N ALA A 602 2.13 12.58 -22.47
CA ALA A 602 1.33 13.76 -22.75
C ALA A 602 2.18 15.05 -22.70
N ASN A 603 1.84 16.00 -23.56
CA ASN A 603 2.48 17.30 -23.78
C ASN A 603 3.87 17.26 -24.43
N GLN A 604 4.40 16.07 -24.78
CA GLN A 604 5.61 15.96 -25.59
C GLN A 604 5.32 16.08 -27.09
N ILE A 605 6.37 16.37 -27.88
CA ILE A 605 6.32 16.35 -29.34
C ILE A 605 6.90 15.02 -29.80
N GLY A 606 6.17 14.29 -30.64
CA GLY A 606 6.54 12.93 -31.03
C GLY A 606 7.82 12.81 -31.85
N ASP A 607 8.37 11.60 -31.92
CA ASP A 607 9.65 11.27 -32.58
C ASP A 607 9.72 11.62 -34.08
N GLY A 608 8.59 11.80 -34.75
CA GLY A 608 8.51 12.31 -36.12
C GLY A 608 8.71 13.83 -36.23
N GLU A 609 9.13 14.48 -35.15
CA GLU A 609 9.41 15.91 -35.05
C GLU A 609 10.19 16.41 -36.28
N ASP A 610 9.64 17.46 -36.88
CA ASP A 610 10.14 18.06 -38.11
C ASP A 610 10.26 19.56 -37.89
N VAL A 611 11.49 20.06 -37.87
CA VAL A 611 11.78 21.46 -37.55
C VAL A 611 11.11 22.45 -38.50
N LYS A 612 10.74 22.01 -39.72
CA LYS A 612 10.07 22.87 -40.71
C LYS A 612 8.56 22.94 -40.54
N LYS A 613 7.94 21.97 -39.86
CA LYS A 613 6.48 21.94 -39.70
C LYS A 613 6.05 23.04 -38.73
N LYS A 614 5.33 24.05 -39.27
CA LYS A 614 4.79 25.17 -38.50
C LYS A 614 3.76 24.74 -37.44
N PRO A 615 2.77 23.87 -37.75
CA PRO A 615 1.89 23.35 -36.71
C PRO A 615 2.69 22.41 -35.80
N ILE A 616 2.63 22.66 -34.50
CA ILE A 616 3.18 21.76 -33.48
C ILE A 616 2.08 20.83 -33.00
N TYR A 617 2.35 19.54 -33.12
CA TYR A 617 1.52 18.50 -32.56
C TYR A 617 2.09 18.14 -31.18
N TYR A 618 1.35 18.50 -30.13
CA TYR A 618 1.61 17.98 -28.79
C TYR A 618 0.79 16.71 -28.59
N HIS A 619 1.48 15.67 -28.16
CA HIS A 619 0.90 14.39 -27.85
C HIS A 619 -0.05 14.52 -26.63
N TRP A 620 -1.21 13.88 -26.66
CA TRP A 620 -2.18 13.96 -25.55
C TRP A 620 -2.30 12.65 -24.76
N GLY A 621 -1.90 11.52 -25.34
CA GLY A 621 -1.95 10.21 -24.69
C GLY A 621 -0.62 9.84 -24.04
N LEU A 622 -0.44 8.55 -23.83
CA LEU A 622 0.80 7.95 -23.33
C LEU A 622 1.17 6.81 -24.27
N ASP A 623 2.32 6.93 -24.92
CA ASP A 623 2.92 5.87 -25.73
C ASP A 623 3.87 5.06 -24.86
N LEU A 624 3.54 3.78 -24.70
CA LEU A 624 4.37 2.78 -24.02
C LEU A 624 5.00 1.89 -25.08
N GLY A 625 6.28 2.13 -25.41
CA GLY A 625 7.02 1.33 -26.37
C GLY A 625 7.17 -0.12 -25.92
N GLY A 626 7.34 -1.03 -26.87
CA GLY A 626 7.53 -2.44 -26.58
C GLY A 626 7.99 -3.24 -27.80
N ALA A 627 8.38 -4.50 -27.58
CA ALA A 627 8.75 -5.40 -28.65
C ALA A 627 7.51 -5.77 -29.49
N GLU A 628 7.51 -5.37 -30.76
CA GLU A 628 6.38 -5.59 -31.68
C GLU A 628 5.94 -7.06 -31.68
N ARG A 629 4.63 -7.33 -31.54
CA ARG A 629 4.02 -8.68 -31.56
C ARG A 629 4.42 -9.60 -30.41
N MET A 630 5.03 -9.09 -29.35
CA MET A 630 5.49 -9.91 -28.21
C MET A 630 4.92 -9.47 -26.88
N VAL A 631 4.54 -8.19 -26.76
CA VAL A 631 4.02 -7.63 -25.49
C VAL A 631 2.49 -7.70 -25.48
N ASP A 632 1.94 -8.33 -24.45
CA ASP A 632 0.50 -8.36 -24.23
C ASP A 632 0.00 -6.99 -23.74
N VAL A 633 -1.13 -6.55 -24.30
CA VAL A 633 -1.88 -5.38 -23.85
C VAL A 633 -3.02 -5.87 -22.95
N LEU A 634 -3.11 -5.28 -21.76
CA LEU A 634 -4.03 -5.66 -20.70
C LEU A 634 -5.10 -4.58 -20.50
N ALA A 635 -6.31 -5.00 -20.12
CA ALA A 635 -7.36 -4.08 -19.69
C ALA A 635 -6.94 -3.34 -18.42
N ALA A 636 -6.82 -2.02 -18.49
CA ALA A 636 -6.45 -1.18 -17.35
C ALA A 636 -7.51 -1.19 -16.25
N THR A 637 -8.76 -1.54 -16.55
CA THR A 637 -9.91 -1.52 -15.62
C THR A 637 -10.93 -2.58 -16.03
N ASP A 638 -11.82 -2.95 -15.11
CA ASP A 638 -13.07 -3.62 -15.45
C ASP A 638 -13.89 -2.71 -16.37
N GLY A 639 -14.55 -3.28 -17.39
CA GLY A 639 -15.36 -2.48 -18.29
C GLY A 639 -16.00 -3.27 -19.43
N GLN A 640 -16.75 -2.54 -20.27
CA GLN A 640 -17.33 -3.06 -21.50
C GLN A 640 -16.58 -2.52 -22.72
N VAL A 641 -16.27 -3.39 -23.67
CA VAL A 641 -15.74 -3.01 -24.98
C VAL A 641 -16.82 -2.27 -25.77
N VAL A 642 -16.65 -0.97 -25.97
CA VAL A 642 -17.61 -0.12 -26.70
C VAL A 642 -17.20 0.17 -28.15
N SER A 643 -15.93 -0.07 -28.47
CA SER A 643 -15.40 -0.03 -29.83
C SER A 643 -14.25 -1.01 -29.97
N ALA A 644 -14.23 -1.74 -31.08
CA ALA A 644 -13.15 -2.65 -31.45
C ALA A 644 -13.19 -2.86 -32.97
N ALA A 645 -12.03 -3.12 -33.58
CA ALA A 645 -11.92 -3.53 -34.98
C ALA A 645 -12.64 -2.61 -35.99
N GLY A 646 -12.66 -1.29 -35.73
CA GLY A 646 -13.30 -0.32 -36.63
C GLY A 646 -14.82 -0.19 -36.46
N GLU A 647 -15.41 -0.78 -35.41
CA GLU A 647 -16.84 -0.71 -35.14
C GLU A 647 -17.14 -0.03 -33.79
N LEU A 648 -18.34 0.54 -33.66
CA LEU A 648 -18.91 1.07 -32.41
C LEU A 648 -20.09 0.22 -31.99
N LEU A 649 -20.18 -0.11 -30.70
CA LEU A 649 -21.30 -0.89 -30.18
C LEU A 649 -22.64 -0.14 -30.28
N GLN A 650 -22.61 1.18 -30.10
CA GLN A 650 -23.79 2.06 -30.19
C GLN A 650 -23.40 3.39 -30.87
N PRO A 651 -23.38 3.44 -32.22
CA PRO A 651 -22.99 4.64 -32.97
C PRO A 651 -23.82 5.88 -32.57
N GLY A 652 -23.16 7.03 -32.44
CA GLY A 652 -23.81 8.31 -32.09
C GLY A 652 -24.11 8.52 -30.60
N THR A 653 -23.77 7.58 -29.71
CA THR A 653 -24.03 7.68 -28.26
C THR A 653 -22.79 8.02 -27.42
N TYR A 654 -21.61 8.03 -28.05
CA TYR A 654 -20.33 8.23 -27.37
C TYR A 654 -19.78 9.64 -27.61
N PRO A 655 -18.89 10.14 -26.73
CA PRO A 655 -18.21 11.40 -26.94
C PRO A 655 -17.44 11.41 -28.28
N ASP A 656 -17.30 12.58 -28.91
CA ASP A 656 -16.63 12.73 -30.21
C ASP A 656 -15.17 12.23 -30.22
N LEU A 657 -14.55 12.12 -29.05
CA LEU A 657 -13.20 11.58 -28.87
C LEU A 657 -13.15 10.05 -29.05
N VAL A 658 -14.28 9.34 -28.89
CA VAL A 658 -14.38 7.88 -29.06
C VAL A 658 -14.69 7.57 -30.51
N LYS A 659 -13.64 7.35 -31.31
CA LYS A 659 -13.75 7.08 -32.75
C LYS A 659 -13.31 5.65 -33.11
N PRO A 660 -14.11 4.90 -33.89
CA PRO A 660 -13.74 3.56 -34.28
C PRO A 660 -12.54 3.55 -35.23
N ARG A 661 -11.62 2.61 -35.03
CA ARG A 661 -10.47 2.36 -35.91
C ARG A 661 -10.05 0.88 -35.80
N GLY A 662 -9.54 0.30 -36.89
CA GLY A 662 -9.26 -1.15 -36.98
C GLY A 662 -8.25 -1.66 -35.94
N ASP A 663 -7.25 -0.86 -35.61
CA ASP A 663 -6.18 -1.14 -34.64
C ASP A 663 -6.43 -0.55 -33.24
N VAL A 664 -7.68 -0.17 -32.96
CA VAL A 664 -8.05 0.52 -31.72
C VAL A 664 -9.18 -0.21 -31.01
N LEU A 665 -9.06 -0.29 -29.69
CA LEU A 665 -10.08 -0.75 -28.78
C LEU A 665 -10.43 0.36 -27.78
N TYR A 666 -11.71 0.53 -27.48
CA TYR A 666 -12.17 1.36 -26.37
C TYR A 666 -12.92 0.53 -25.33
N LEU A 667 -12.52 0.67 -24.07
CA LEU A 667 -13.26 0.18 -22.92
C LEU A 667 -14.03 1.32 -22.26
N ARG A 668 -15.25 1.06 -21.79
CA ARG A 668 -15.99 1.96 -20.90
C ARG A 668 -16.14 1.32 -19.53
N ASP A 669 -15.73 2.02 -18.48
CA ASP A 669 -15.83 1.52 -17.10
C ASP A 669 -17.10 1.98 -16.37
N ALA A 670 -17.22 1.60 -15.10
CA ALA A 670 -18.34 1.97 -14.24
C ALA A 670 -18.36 3.47 -13.84
N ARG A 671 -17.23 4.18 -13.95
CA ARG A 671 -17.15 5.64 -13.77
C ARG A 671 -17.69 6.39 -15.00
N GLY A 672 -17.92 5.67 -16.10
CA GLY A 672 -18.30 6.24 -17.39
C GLY A 672 -17.11 6.81 -18.16
N TRP A 673 -15.87 6.49 -17.76
CA TRP A 673 -14.66 6.88 -18.47
C TRP A 673 -14.40 5.92 -19.63
N TYR A 674 -13.75 6.42 -20.67
CA TYR A 674 -13.36 5.63 -21.84
C TYR A 674 -11.85 5.48 -21.90
N TYR A 675 -11.36 4.27 -22.13
CA TYR A 675 -9.93 3.94 -22.20
C TYR A 675 -9.61 3.49 -23.60
N ARG A 676 -8.74 4.23 -24.27
CA ARG A 676 -8.34 3.95 -25.64
C ARG A 676 -7.03 3.16 -25.66
N TYR A 677 -7.02 2.08 -26.43
CA TYR A 677 -5.84 1.24 -26.68
C TYR A 677 -5.60 1.24 -28.18
N SER A 678 -4.50 1.85 -28.62
CA SER A 678 -4.22 2.07 -30.05
C SER A 678 -2.93 1.41 -30.51
N HIS A 679 -2.83 1.24 -31.83
CA HIS A 679 -1.67 0.64 -32.52
C HIS A 679 -1.51 -0.85 -32.24
N LEU A 680 -2.59 -1.52 -31.83
CA LEU A 680 -2.61 -2.96 -31.58
C LEU A 680 -2.26 -3.72 -32.86
N ASP A 681 -1.39 -4.73 -32.75
CA ASP A 681 -1.16 -5.68 -33.82
C ASP A 681 -2.40 -6.55 -34.03
N SER A 682 -2.98 -7.01 -32.92
CA SER A 682 -4.22 -7.76 -32.90
C SER A 682 -5.02 -7.44 -31.65
N ILE A 683 -6.35 -7.53 -31.77
CA ILE A 683 -7.30 -7.50 -30.66
C ILE A 683 -7.58 -8.94 -30.25
N ASP A 684 -7.56 -9.21 -28.94
CA ASP A 684 -7.86 -10.54 -28.42
C ASP A 684 -9.33 -10.89 -28.69
N PRO A 685 -9.66 -12.08 -29.22
CA PRO A 685 -11.05 -12.45 -29.51
C PRO A 685 -11.98 -12.39 -28.29
N SER A 686 -11.45 -12.58 -27.07
CA SER A 686 -12.22 -12.45 -25.83
C SER A 686 -12.60 -11.00 -25.48
N ALA A 687 -11.94 -10.02 -26.13
CA ALA A 687 -12.18 -8.59 -26.00
C ALA A 687 -12.87 -8.00 -27.24
N GLY A 688 -13.71 -8.80 -27.90
CA GLY A 688 -14.54 -8.35 -29.02
C GLY A 688 -15.59 -7.30 -28.63
N LEU A 689 -16.23 -6.69 -29.65
CA LEU A 689 -17.24 -5.65 -29.46
C LEU A 689 -18.36 -6.10 -28.49
N GLY A 690 -18.63 -5.31 -27.45
CA GLY A 690 -19.65 -5.59 -26.44
C GLY A 690 -19.22 -6.50 -25.29
N ALA A 691 -18.04 -7.13 -25.36
CA ALA A 691 -17.53 -7.99 -24.32
C ALA A 691 -17.35 -7.25 -22.99
N LYS A 692 -17.57 -7.96 -21.88
CA LYS A 692 -17.17 -7.50 -20.55
C LYS A 692 -15.79 -8.05 -20.25
N VAL A 693 -14.86 -7.19 -19.91
CA VAL A 693 -13.49 -7.55 -19.57
C VAL A 693 -13.20 -7.18 -18.12
N ASN A 694 -12.36 -7.98 -17.48
CA ASN A 694 -11.85 -7.68 -16.14
C ASN A 694 -10.51 -6.97 -16.24
N MET A 695 -10.20 -6.12 -15.27
CA MET A 695 -8.89 -5.51 -15.08
C MET A 695 -7.79 -6.58 -15.11
N GLY A 696 -6.73 -6.34 -15.86
CA GLY A 696 -5.61 -7.27 -16.06
C GLY A 696 -5.86 -8.37 -17.10
N GLN A 697 -7.07 -8.50 -17.67
CA GLN A 697 -7.32 -9.41 -18.77
C GLN A 697 -6.57 -8.96 -20.03
N LYS A 698 -5.96 -9.90 -20.75
CA LYS A 698 -5.39 -9.64 -22.08
C LYS A 698 -6.49 -9.22 -23.05
N ILE A 699 -6.29 -8.07 -23.72
CA ILE A 699 -7.22 -7.50 -24.70
C ILE A 699 -6.62 -7.33 -26.09
N GLY A 700 -5.31 -7.53 -26.23
CA GLY A 700 -4.63 -7.45 -27.51
C GLY A 700 -3.13 -7.68 -27.39
N VAL A 701 -2.45 -7.46 -28.51
CA VAL A 701 -0.99 -7.53 -28.61
C VAL A 701 -0.47 -6.18 -29.12
N LEU A 702 0.58 -5.67 -28.48
CA LEU A 702 1.23 -4.42 -28.85
C LEU A 702 1.82 -4.53 -30.26
N GLY A 703 1.52 -3.53 -31.08
CA GLY A 703 1.97 -3.48 -32.46
C GLY A 703 2.43 -2.08 -32.87
N LYS A 704 2.38 -1.85 -34.18
CA LYS A 704 2.64 -0.55 -34.82
C LYS A 704 1.62 -0.25 -35.91
N GLN A 705 0.39 -0.77 -35.78
CA GLN A 705 -0.63 -0.60 -36.81
C GLN A 705 -1.18 0.83 -36.86
N GLY A 706 -1.97 1.16 -37.88
CA GLY A 706 -2.58 2.48 -38.03
C GLY A 706 -1.55 3.61 -38.17
N ALA A 707 -1.77 4.72 -37.46
CA ALA A 707 -0.96 5.93 -37.57
C ALA A 707 0.25 5.96 -36.60
N SER A 708 0.89 4.82 -36.34
CA SER A 708 1.99 4.69 -35.35
C SER A 708 3.29 5.41 -35.74
N GLY A 709 3.43 5.83 -37.00
CA GLY A 709 4.70 6.34 -37.55
C GLY A 709 5.75 5.24 -37.81
N GLY A 710 5.41 3.96 -37.59
CA GLY A 710 6.27 2.82 -37.87
C GLY A 710 7.10 2.32 -36.69
N TRP A 711 6.88 2.84 -35.48
CA TRP A 711 7.47 2.27 -34.26
C TRP A 711 6.42 1.58 -33.38
N SER A 712 6.82 0.52 -32.68
CA SER A 712 5.91 -0.30 -31.88
C SER A 712 5.67 0.24 -30.48
N HIS A 713 4.41 0.55 -30.17
CA HIS A 713 3.98 1.06 -28.89
C HIS A 713 2.48 0.84 -28.67
N LEU A 714 2.06 0.85 -27.41
CA LEU A 714 0.66 1.08 -27.05
C LEU A 714 0.47 2.59 -26.88
N HIS A 715 -0.40 3.20 -27.68
CA HIS A 715 -0.92 4.53 -27.36
C HIS A 715 -2.16 4.38 -26.48
N PHE A 716 -2.07 4.92 -25.26
CA PHE A 716 -3.08 4.81 -24.21
C PHE A 716 -3.58 6.19 -23.78
N ASP A 717 -4.89 6.39 -23.77
CA ASP A 717 -5.50 7.61 -23.23
C ASP A 717 -6.82 7.32 -22.49
N ILE A 718 -7.17 8.24 -21.58
CA ILE A 718 -8.37 8.18 -20.75
C ILE A 718 -9.23 9.39 -21.10
N VAL A 719 -10.45 9.17 -21.55
CA VAL A 719 -11.44 10.21 -21.85
C VAL A 719 -12.46 10.27 -20.71
N ALA A 720 -12.57 11.44 -20.10
CA ALA A 720 -13.46 11.70 -18.96
C ALA A 720 -14.08 13.11 -19.05
N PRO A 721 -15.19 13.37 -18.32
CA PRO A 721 -15.69 14.72 -18.14
C PRO A 721 -14.65 15.60 -17.42
N GLN A 722 -14.53 16.85 -17.85
CA GLN A 722 -13.55 17.80 -17.36
C GLN A 722 -14.22 18.99 -16.64
N PRO A 723 -13.48 19.79 -15.84
CA PRO A 723 -14.04 20.94 -15.12
C PRO A 723 -14.76 21.96 -16.00
N SER A 724 -14.37 22.08 -17.28
CA SER A 724 -15.06 22.89 -18.29
C SER A 724 -16.50 22.42 -18.63
N GLY A 725 -16.90 21.23 -18.18
CA GLY A 725 -18.14 20.56 -18.57
C GLY A 725 -18.06 19.80 -19.90
N ARG A 726 -16.92 19.87 -20.60
CA ARG A 726 -16.67 19.12 -21.84
C ARG A 726 -16.03 17.76 -21.56
N TRP A 727 -16.11 16.86 -22.54
CA TRP A 727 -15.27 15.65 -22.56
C TRP A 727 -13.85 16.01 -22.99
N GLY A 728 -12.86 15.42 -22.34
CA GLY A 728 -11.45 15.64 -22.66
C GLY A 728 -10.55 14.56 -22.08
N ILE A 729 -9.25 14.66 -22.38
CA ILE A 729 -8.24 13.74 -21.85
C ILE A 729 -8.01 13.96 -20.36
N LEU A 730 -8.07 12.88 -19.59
CA LEU A 730 -7.52 12.76 -18.26
C LEU A 730 -6.08 12.23 -18.38
N GLU A 731 -5.10 13.05 -18.02
CA GLU A 731 -3.68 12.69 -18.07
C GLU A 731 -3.40 11.47 -17.17
N GLY A 732 -2.81 10.42 -17.75
CA GLY A 732 -2.71 9.12 -17.08
C GLY A 732 -1.37 8.79 -16.44
N TYR A 733 -0.30 9.58 -16.63
CA TYR A 733 1.06 9.21 -16.22
C TYR A 733 1.13 8.89 -14.73
N ALA A 734 0.65 9.81 -13.88
CA ALA A 734 0.72 9.64 -12.44
C ALA A 734 -0.12 8.43 -11.97
N LEU A 735 -1.27 8.19 -12.61
CA LEU A 735 -2.16 7.08 -12.28
C LEU A 735 -1.55 5.73 -12.67
N LEU A 736 -0.94 5.65 -13.86
CA LEU A 736 -0.24 4.45 -14.33
C LEU A 736 1.03 4.19 -13.53
N PHE A 737 1.76 5.25 -13.16
CA PHE A 737 2.95 5.15 -12.32
C PHE A 737 2.59 4.53 -10.97
N GLU A 738 1.57 5.06 -10.28
CA GLU A 738 1.10 4.47 -9.02
C GLU A 738 0.66 3.02 -9.20
N ALA A 739 -0.20 2.74 -10.19
CA ALA A 739 -0.72 1.40 -10.42
C ALA A 739 0.38 0.36 -10.72
N TYR A 740 1.41 0.75 -11.48
CA TYR A 740 2.55 -0.11 -11.76
C TYR A 740 3.36 -0.39 -10.48
N HIS A 741 3.73 0.65 -9.73
CA HIS A 741 4.54 0.49 -8.52
C HIS A 741 3.78 -0.18 -7.37
N ASP A 742 2.45 -0.15 -7.38
CA ASP A 742 1.62 -0.93 -6.46
C ASP A 742 1.66 -2.42 -6.78
N ALA A 743 1.63 -2.78 -8.06
CA ALA A 743 1.74 -4.17 -8.51
C ALA A 743 3.17 -4.73 -8.34
N HIS A 744 4.18 -3.87 -8.27
CA HIS A 744 5.60 -4.23 -8.16
C HIS A 744 6.25 -3.66 -6.88
N PRO A 745 5.86 -4.12 -5.67
CA PRO A 745 6.30 -3.53 -4.40
C PRO A 745 7.81 -3.67 -4.13
N LEU A 746 8.48 -4.60 -4.83
CA LEU A 746 9.93 -4.80 -4.75
C LEU A 746 10.72 -3.75 -5.55
N GLU A 747 10.06 -3.02 -6.46
CA GLU A 747 10.67 -1.90 -7.17
C GLU A 747 10.56 -0.66 -6.28
N VAL A 748 11.68 -0.32 -5.65
CA VAL A 748 11.79 0.72 -4.61
C VAL A 748 12.47 2.01 -5.10
N LEU A 749 13.07 1.97 -6.30
CA LEU A 749 13.79 3.08 -6.91
C LEU A 749 13.52 3.08 -8.42
N GLN A 750 13.26 4.27 -8.99
CA GLN A 750 13.07 4.48 -10.41
C GLN A 750 13.87 5.71 -10.86
N ALA A 751 14.85 5.52 -11.72
CA ALA A 751 15.54 6.60 -12.41
C ALA A 751 14.62 7.19 -13.49
N VAL A 752 14.64 8.53 -13.62
CA VAL A 752 13.82 9.24 -14.62
C VAL A 752 14.64 10.35 -15.25
N ALA A 753 15.11 10.14 -16.48
CA ALA A 753 15.95 11.05 -17.26
C ALA A 753 15.20 11.69 -18.45
N ARG A 754 13.88 11.54 -18.47
CA ARG A 754 12.94 11.96 -19.54
C ARG A 754 12.29 13.33 -19.20
N PRO A 755 11.77 14.12 -20.16
CA PRO A 755 11.49 13.81 -21.57
C PRO A 755 12.71 13.88 -22.50
N HIS A 756 12.51 13.46 -23.75
CA HIS A 756 13.49 13.62 -24.83
C HIS A 756 13.69 15.11 -25.20
N GLN A 757 14.90 15.46 -25.62
CA GLN A 757 15.26 16.84 -25.97
C GLN A 757 15.64 16.98 -27.44
N LEU A 758 15.32 18.13 -28.01
CA LEU A 758 15.78 18.58 -29.33
C LEU A 758 16.71 19.78 -29.14
N ALA A 759 17.83 19.81 -29.87
CA ALA A 759 18.78 20.91 -29.84
C ALA A 759 19.44 21.15 -31.19
N ALA A 760 19.87 22.38 -31.45
CA ALA A 760 20.77 22.68 -32.55
C ALA A 760 22.20 22.21 -32.24
N VAL A 761 23.01 21.97 -33.29
CA VAL A 761 24.45 21.73 -33.13
C VAL A 761 25.08 22.87 -32.32
N GLY A 762 25.86 22.51 -31.30
CA GLY A 762 26.52 23.45 -30.39
C GLY A 762 25.60 24.11 -29.36
N GLU A 763 24.28 23.96 -29.41
CA GLU A 763 23.36 24.46 -28.39
C GLU A 763 23.52 23.71 -27.06
N ALA A 764 23.38 24.42 -25.94
CA ALA A 764 23.44 23.79 -24.63
C ALA A 764 22.06 23.25 -24.23
N VAL A 765 22.02 21.97 -23.87
CA VAL A 765 20.85 21.31 -23.27
C VAL A 765 21.09 21.04 -21.80
N THR A 766 20.01 21.02 -21.01
CA THR A 766 20.05 20.63 -19.59
C THR A 766 19.29 19.33 -19.42
N LEU A 767 20.03 18.25 -19.18
CA LEU A 767 19.48 16.95 -18.82
C LEU A 767 19.02 16.99 -17.36
N ASP A 768 17.90 16.36 -17.06
CA ASP A 768 17.21 16.50 -15.78
C ASP A 768 16.74 15.12 -15.28
N GLY A 769 17.39 14.68 -14.21
CA GLY A 769 17.15 13.45 -13.48
C GLY A 769 16.40 13.67 -12.16
N SER A 770 16.02 14.92 -11.84
CA SER A 770 15.36 15.28 -10.58
C SER A 770 13.98 14.64 -10.38
N ARG A 771 13.41 14.09 -11.46
CA ARG A 771 12.14 13.34 -11.46
C ARG A 771 12.29 11.90 -10.97
N SER A 772 13.51 11.46 -10.70
CA SER A 772 13.77 10.12 -10.16
C SER A 772 13.05 9.94 -8.83
N TRP A 773 12.55 8.73 -8.59
CA TRP A 773 11.62 8.45 -7.50
C TRP A 773 12.13 7.31 -6.62
N SER A 774 11.91 7.43 -5.31
CA SER A 774 12.09 6.34 -4.36
C SER A 774 10.83 6.14 -3.53
N ARG A 775 10.50 4.86 -3.28
CA ARG A 775 9.38 4.45 -2.41
C ARG A 775 9.52 4.98 -0.99
N HIS A 776 10.74 5.27 -0.56
CA HIS A 776 11.06 5.79 0.77
C HIS A 776 11.09 7.33 0.82
N GLY A 777 10.72 8.00 -0.28
CA GLY A 777 10.66 9.45 -0.41
C GLY A 777 11.86 10.05 -1.15
N PRO A 778 11.73 11.29 -1.65
CA PRO A 778 12.77 11.94 -2.48
C PRO A 778 14.11 12.09 -1.75
N ASP A 779 14.08 12.34 -0.44
CA ASP A 779 15.29 12.47 0.40
C ASP A 779 16.04 11.14 0.58
N HIS A 780 15.47 10.01 0.14
CA HIS A 780 16.12 8.70 0.19
C HIS A 780 17.08 8.47 -0.99
N ILE A 781 16.99 9.27 -2.04
CA ILE A 781 17.93 9.19 -3.16
C ILE A 781 19.29 9.74 -2.69
N ALA A 782 20.32 8.90 -2.74
CA ALA A 782 21.66 9.25 -2.29
C ALA A 782 22.49 9.94 -3.38
N SER A 783 22.35 9.54 -4.65
CA SER A 783 23.14 10.13 -5.73
C SER A 783 22.51 10.02 -7.11
N HIS A 784 22.90 10.97 -7.97
CA HIS A 784 22.65 10.98 -9.42
C HIS A 784 24.01 11.09 -10.12
N THR A 785 24.29 10.15 -11.03
CA THR A 785 25.52 10.14 -11.82
C THR A 785 25.18 10.04 -13.30
N TRP A 786 25.72 10.95 -14.09
CA TRP A 786 25.57 10.97 -15.54
C TRP A 786 26.82 10.44 -16.23
N THR A 787 26.63 9.61 -17.25
CA THR A 787 27.70 9.18 -18.17
C THR A 787 27.29 9.50 -19.60
N PHE A 788 28.14 10.23 -20.30
CA PHE A 788 27.87 10.74 -21.64
C PHE A 788 28.53 9.89 -22.72
N SER A 789 28.04 10.01 -23.94
CA SER A 789 28.50 9.28 -25.11
C SER A 789 29.95 9.61 -25.52
N ASP A 790 30.53 10.71 -25.02
CA ASP A 790 31.95 11.05 -25.16
C ASP A 790 32.84 10.49 -24.03
N GLY A 791 32.28 9.66 -23.14
CA GLY A 791 32.94 9.05 -21.98
C GLY A 791 33.09 9.97 -20.77
N LYS A 792 32.69 11.25 -20.86
CA LYS A 792 32.71 12.15 -19.69
C LYS A 792 31.58 11.81 -18.73
N THR A 793 31.72 12.30 -17.49
CA THR A 793 30.71 12.11 -16.44
C THR A 793 30.34 13.42 -15.77
N ALA A 794 29.17 13.46 -15.14
CA ALA A 794 28.74 14.54 -14.26
C ALA A 794 28.00 13.98 -13.04
N ARG A 795 27.88 14.78 -11.98
CA ARG A 795 27.13 14.44 -10.76
C ARG A 795 26.06 15.48 -10.49
N GLY A 796 24.98 15.03 -9.88
CA GLY A 796 23.85 15.87 -9.49
C GLY A 796 22.59 15.59 -10.31
N PRO A 797 21.44 16.11 -9.86
CA PRO A 797 20.15 15.83 -10.47
C PRO A 797 20.01 16.46 -11.86
N THR A 798 20.86 17.40 -12.25
CA THR A 798 20.89 17.98 -13.59
C THR A 798 22.31 18.02 -14.16
N ALA A 799 22.42 17.98 -15.48
CA ALA A 799 23.68 18.09 -16.20
C ALA A 799 23.54 18.93 -17.47
N LYS A 800 24.48 19.83 -17.74
CA LYS A 800 24.52 20.64 -18.98
C LYS A 800 25.42 20.00 -20.02
N ARG A 801 24.95 19.91 -21.28
CA ARG A 801 25.68 19.29 -22.40
C ARG A 801 25.56 20.11 -23.68
N ARG A 802 26.58 19.98 -24.53
CA ARG A 802 26.62 20.48 -25.92
C ARG A 802 27.09 19.34 -26.81
N TYR A 803 26.62 19.35 -28.05
CA TYR A 803 26.92 18.31 -29.03
C TYR A 803 27.38 18.96 -30.32
N ASP A 804 28.55 18.54 -30.80
CA ASP A 804 29.22 19.17 -31.94
C ASP A 804 28.82 18.54 -33.29
N LYS A 805 28.03 17.45 -33.26
CA LYS A 805 27.60 16.72 -34.46
C LYS A 805 26.11 16.40 -34.41
N PRO A 806 25.41 16.49 -35.56
CA PRO A 806 24.05 15.97 -35.68
C PRO A 806 23.99 14.48 -35.37
N GLY A 807 22.89 14.05 -34.74
CA GLY A 807 22.72 12.67 -34.31
C GLY A 807 21.64 12.50 -33.24
N SER A 808 21.42 11.27 -32.79
CA SER A 808 20.58 10.96 -31.63
C SER A 808 21.43 10.31 -30.55
N TYR A 809 21.59 11.00 -29.43
CA TYR A 809 22.38 10.59 -28.28
C TYR A 809 21.46 10.02 -27.19
N SER A 810 21.96 9.12 -26.34
CA SER A 810 21.18 8.44 -25.29
C SER A 810 21.98 8.41 -23.97
N GLU A 811 22.04 9.52 -23.27
CA GLU A 811 22.96 9.67 -22.12
C GLU A 811 22.46 8.93 -20.88
N ILE A 812 23.39 8.31 -20.14
CA ILE A 812 23.05 7.41 -19.04
C ILE A 812 22.88 8.22 -17.76
N LEU A 813 21.72 8.08 -17.12
CA LEU A 813 21.52 8.45 -15.72
C LEU A 813 21.55 7.19 -14.87
N LYS A 814 22.42 7.20 -13.85
CA LYS A 814 22.42 6.22 -12.75
C LYS A 814 21.94 6.89 -11.48
N VAL A 815 20.95 6.28 -10.82
CA VAL A 815 20.46 6.71 -9.51
C VAL A 815 20.78 5.63 -8.48
N VAL A 816 21.15 6.05 -7.28
CA VAL A 816 21.41 5.16 -6.15
C VAL A 816 20.70 5.73 -4.93
N ASP A 817 19.98 4.90 -4.17
CA ASP A 817 19.36 5.28 -2.90
C ASP A 817 20.27 5.00 -1.68
N LYS A 818 19.82 5.40 -0.48
CA LYS A 818 20.59 5.22 0.75
C LYS A 818 20.73 3.77 1.22
N ASP A 819 19.91 2.87 0.69
CA ASP A 819 19.98 1.42 0.99
C ASP A 819 20.89 0.68 -0.01
N GLY A 820 21.41 1.40 -1.01
CA GLY A 820 22.28 0.86 -2.05
C GLY A 820 21.53 0.26 -3.23
N ASN A 821 20.21 0.40 -3.32
CA ASN A 821 19.47 0.06 -4.54
C ASN A 821 19.89 1.03 -5.64
N LEU A 822 19.89 0.56 -6.88
CA LEU A 822 20.26 1.36 -8.04
C LEU A 822 19.29 1.11 -9.20
N ASP A 823 19.13 2.11 -10.05
CA ASP A 823 18.34 2.04 -11.27
C ASP A 823 18.94 2.95 -12.35
N TYR A 824 18.61 2.68 -13.62
CA TYR A 824 19.10 3.45 -14.77
C TYR A 824 17.95 3.95 -15.65
N ASP A 825 18.13 5.14 -16.22
CA ASP A 825 17.30 5.64 -17.33
C ASP A 825 18.16 6.45 -18.29
N PHE A 826 17.62 6.77 -19.46
CA PHE A 826 18.42 7.35 -20.55
C PHE A 826 17.81 8.66 -21.06
N ALA A 827 18.60 9.73 -21.03
CA ALA A 827 18.21 11.01 -21.61
C ALA A 827 18.52 11.02 -23.11
N VAL A 828 17.48 10.98 -23.93
CA VAL A 828 17.65 11.08 -25.39
C VAL A 828 17.74 12.54 -25.81
N VAL A 829 18.81 12.87 -26.55
CA VAL A 829 19.02 14.19 -27.14
C VAL A 829 19.17 14.04 -28.64
N ARG A 830 18.23 14.61 -29.39
CA ARG A 830 18.33 14.72 -30.85
C ARG A 830 18.95 16.05 -31.21
N VAL A 831 20.05 16.01 -31.95
CA VAL A 831 20.85 17.17 -32.34
C VAL A 831 20.71 17.37 -33.83
N GLN A 832 20.16 18.51 -34.24
CA GLN A 832 19.87 18.88 -35.62
C GLN A 832 20.85 19.95 -36.10
N ASP A 833 21.29 19.86 -37.36
CA ASP A 833 21.98 20.98 -38.01
C ASP A 833 20.95 22.04 -38.42
N SER A 834 21.10 23.26 -37.88
CA SER A 834 20.23 24.40 -38.18
C SER A 834 20.40 24.91 -39.61
N GLU A 835 21.58 24.71 -40.20
CA GLU A 835 21.88 25.12 -41.58
C GLU A 835 21.36 24.11 -42.62
N ALA A 836 21.06 22.88 -42.18
CA ALA A 836 20.52 21.81 -43.03
C ALA A 836 19.21 21.22 -42.45
N PRO A 837 18.13 22.00 -42.29
CA PRO A 837 16.88 21.57 -41.66
C PRO A 837 16.14 20.45 -42.43
N ASP A 838 16.50 20.22 -43.69
CA ASP A 838 15.97 19.12 -44.51
C ASP A 838 16.59 17.76 -44.18
N GLN A 839 17.76 17.75 -43.55
CA GLN A 839 18.52 16.53 -43.26
C GLN A 839 18.24 16.10 -41.83
N LYS A 840 17.21 15.26 -41.64
CA LYS A 840 16.90 14.71 -40.32
C LYS A 840 18.00 13.73 -39.88
N PRO A 841 18.57 13.90 -38.67
CA PRO A 841 19.42 12.91 -38.06
C PRO A 841 18.72 11.56 -37.94
N PRO A 842 19.47 10.45 -37.97
CA PRO A 842 18.90 9.14 -37.71
C PRO A 842 18.40 9.06 -36.26
N SER A 843 17.38 8.24 -36.03
CA SER A 843 16.92 7.85 -34.69
C SER A 843 16.67 6.34 -34.63
N ILE A 844 16.63 5.76 -33.43
CA ILE A 844 16.48 4.32 -33.22
C ILE A 844 15.36 4.04 -32.21
N HIS A 845 14.46 3.11 -32.54
CA HIS A 845 13.63 2.44 -31.56
C HIS A 845 14.21 1.05 -31.27
N ALA A 846 14.53 0.80 -30.00
CA ALA A 846 15.03 -0.48 -29.52
C ALA A 846 14.09 -1.01 -28.44
N ALA A 847 13.86 -2.32 -28.42
CA ALA A 847 13.05 -2.98 -27.41
C ALA A 847 13.54 -4.42 -27.20
N TYR A 848 13.15 -5.03 -26.09
CA TYR A 848 13.48 -6.42 -25.77
C TYR A 848 12.31 -7.14 -25.10
N TRP A 849 12.34 -8.48 -25.10
CA TRP A 849 11.34 -9.33 -24.48
C TRP A 849 11.92 -10.69 -24.07
N PRO A 850 11.53 -11.27 -22.92
CA PRO A 850 10.70 -10.70 -21.85
C PRO A 850 11.41 -9.57 -21.10
N THR A 851 10.65 -8.72 -20.41
CA THR A 851 11.18 -7.56 -19.65
C THR A 851 11.11 -7.74 -18.14
N CYS A 852 10.30 -8.69 -17.66
CA CYS A 852 10.11 -9.01 -16.25
C CYS A 852 10.65 -10.43 -15.94
N ASP A 853 11.02 -10.66 -14.68
CA ASP A 853 11.40 -11.97 -14.12
C ASP A 853 12.48 -12.74 -14.90
N ILE A 854 13.40 -12.01 -15.54
CA ILE A 854 14.52 -12.56 -16.30
C ILE A 854 15.51 -13.21 -15.33
N LYS A 855 15.91 -14.45 -15.61
CA LYS A 855 16.92 -15.19 -14.85
C LYS A 855 18.18 -15.42 -15.69
N ALA A 856 19.29 -15.66 -15.01
CA ALA A 856 20.52 -16.06 -15.67
C ALA A 856 20.29 -17.33 -16.53
N GLY A 857 20.70 -17.28 -17.79
CA GLY A 857 20.50 -18.35 -18.77
C GLY A 857 19.21 -18.26 -19.59
N ASP A 858 18.29 -17.33 -19.28
CA ASP A 858 17.13 -17.08 -20.12
C ASP A 858 17.55 -16.45 -21.45
N GLU A 859 16.88 -16.84 -22.54
CA GLU A 859 17.07 -16.23 -23.86
C GLU A 859 16.12 -15.04 -24.03
N LEU A 860 16.69 -13.88 -24.41
CA LEU A 860 15.95 -12.65 -24.62
C LEU A 860 15.96 -12.33 -26.12
N THR A 861 14.83 -11.85 -26.63
CA THR A 861 14.71 -11.35 -28.00
C THR A 861 14.84 -9.84 -28.00
N PHE A 862 15.76 -9.32 -28.81
CA PHE A 862 15.98 -7.89 -29.03
C PHE A 862 15.45 -7.50 -30.41
N LYS A 863 14.72 -6.39 -30.46
CA LYS A 863 14.20 -5.81 -31.70
C LYS A 863 14.69 -4.38 -31.85
N VAL A 864 15.12 -4.03 -33.06
CA VAL A 864 15.56 -2.67 -33.39
C VAL A 864 15.03 -2.22 -34.74
N ARG A 865 14.66 -0.94 -34.83
CA ARG A 865 14.37 -0.27 -36.08
C ARG A 865 14.93 1.14 -36.06
N SER A 866 15.64 1.50 -37.12
CA SER A 866 16.14 2.87 -37.32
C SER A 866 15.17 3.67 -38.19
N PHE A 867 15.25 5.00 -38.08
CA PHE A 867 14.42 5.96 -38.79
C PHE A 867 15.28 7.06 -39.40
N SER A 868 14.79 7.71 -40.46
CA SER A 868 15.51 8.76 -41.20
C SER A 868 16.85 8.27 -41.78
N VAL A 869 16.90 7.00 -42.17
CA VAL A 869 18.08 6.32 -42.73
C VAL A 869 17.61 5.34 -43.80
N ALA A 870 18.25 5.32 -44.97
CA ALA A 870 17.85 4.38 -46.01
C ALA A 870 18.27 2.94 -45.63
N PRO A 871 17.55 1.89 -46.08
CA PRO A 871 17.79 0.52 -45.65
C PRO A 871 19.24 0.06 -45.82
N ASP A 872 19.92 0.51 -46.88
CA ASP A 872 21.28 0.17 -47.27
C ASP A 872 22.38 1.06 -46.65
N GLU A 873 22.01 1.99 -45.76
CA GLU A 873 22.93 2.90 -45.08
C GLU A 873 23.32 2.39 -43.68
N GLY A 874 24.47 1.72 -43.58
CA GLY A 874 24.96 1.17 -42.32
C GLY A 874 24.09 0.04 -41.75
N GLN A 875 24.47 -0.48 -40.59
CA GLN A 875 23.76 -1.54 -39.87
C GLN A 875 23.56 -1.13 -38.40
N GLU A 876 22.54 -1.69 -37.76
CA GLU A 876 22.38 -1.59 -36.31
C GLU A 876 23.35 -2.55 -35.62
N GLU A 877 24.32 -2.02 -34.89
CA GLU A 877 25.30 -2.78 -34.11
C GLU A 877 24.89 -2.80 -32.63
N TRP A 878 24.63 -4.00 -32.11
CA TRP A 878 24.31 -4.26 -30.71
C TRP A 878 25.55 -4.57 -29.89
N ASN A 879 25.64 -3.97 -28.70
CA ASN A 879 26.52 -4.35 -27.61
C ASN A 879 25.67 -4.61 -26.37
N PHE A 880 25.69 -5.84 -25.84
CA PHE A 880 24.82 -6.25 -24.74
C PHE A 880 25.32 -5.84 -23.35
N GLY A 881 26.51 -5.25 -23.24
CA GLY A 881 27.03 -4.72 -21.96
C GLY A 881 27.58 -5.76 -20.99
N ASP A 882 27.67 -7.03 -21.41
CA ASP A 882 28.24 -8.15 -20.62
C ASP A 882 29.63 -8.61 -21.11
N GLY A 883 30.18 -7.92 -22.12
CA GLY A 883 31.48 -8.25 -22.73
C GLY A 883 31.41 -9.25 -23.88
N SER A 884 30.20 -9.71 -24.27
CA SER A 884 30.01 -10.49 -25.49
C SER A 884 30.38 -9.71 -26.77
N PRO A 885 30.76 -10.39 -27.86
CA PRO A 885 31.04 -9.74 -29.14
C PRO A 885 29.82 -8.96 -29.66
N PRO A 886 30.02 -7.80 -30.30
CA PRO A 886 28.92 -7.07 -30.91
C PRO A 886 28.20 -7.86 -32.00
N VAL A 887 26.90 -7.59 -32.19
CA VAL A 887 26.06 -8.24 -33.20
C VAL A 887 25.46 -7.20 -34.13
N CYS A 888 25.71 -7.33 -35.44
CA CYS A 888 25.13 -6.46 -36.45
C CYS A 888 23.84 -7.07 -37.02
N VAL A 889 22.79 -6.24 -37.08
CA VAL A 889 21.53 -6.56 -37.75
C VAL A 889 21.12 -5.39 -38.64
N GLN A 890 20.12 -5.59 -39.49
CA GLN A 890 19.72 -4.57 -40.46
C GLN A 890 18.19 -4.45 -40.54
N SER A 891 17.66 -3.33 -40.04
CA SER A 891 16.25 -2.97 -40.17
C SER A 891 15.97 -2.29 -41.51
N ASP A 892 14.70 -2.17 -41.88
CA ASP A 892 14.29 -1.52 -43.12
C ASP A 892 14.41 0.02 -43.09
N GLY A 893 14.94 0.62 -42.01
CA GLY A 893 15.08 2.07 -41.91
C GLY A 893 13.75 2.84 -41.91
N ASN A 894 12.64 2.15 -41.62
CA ASN A 894 11.28 2.67 -41.76
C ASN A 894 10.88 3.01 -43.20
N ALA A 895 11.41 2.28 -44.20
CA ALA A 895 11.03 2.43 -45.61
C ALA A 895 9.52 2.24 -45.84
N GLN A 896 8.90 1.29 -45.12
CA GLN A 896 7.45 1.16 -45.06
C GLN A 896 6.98 1.05 -43.60
N ALA A 897 6.31 2.08 -43.08
CA ALA A 897 5.92 2.15 -41.67
C ALA A 897 5.25 0.88 -41.12
N LEU A 898 4.35 0.29 -41.90
CA LEU A 898 3.59 -0.91 -41.51
C LEU A 898 4.20 -2.24 -41.97
N ALA A 899 5.44 -2.25 -42.49
CA ALA A 899 6.12 -3.49 -42.91
C ALA A 899 6.11 -4.54 -41.80
N PRO A 900 5.59 -5.77 -42.02
CA PRO A 900 5.43 -6.77 -40.98
C PRO A 900 6.77 -7.26 -40.39
N ASP A 901 7.87 -7.03 -41.09
CA ASP A 901 9.25 -7.41 -40.80
C ASP A 901 10.20 -6.18 -40.82
N GLY A 902 9.66 -4.98 -40.57
CA GLY A 902 10.46 -3.75 -40.55
C GLY A 902 11.47 -3.67 -39.41
N TYR A 903 11.25 -4.40 -38.31
CA TYR A 903 12.21 -4.52 -37.21
C TYR A 903 13.22 -5.63 -37.48
N ALA A 904 14.50 -5.32 -37.30
CA ALA A 904 15.54 -6.32 -37.20
C ALA A 904 15.47 -7.03 -35.84
N VAL A 905 15.80 -8.32 -35.82
CA VAL A 905 15.70 -9.18 -34.64
C VAL A 905 17.04 -9.86 -34.36
N THR A 906 17.42 -9.93 -33.09
CA THR A 906 18.52 -10.78 -32.60
C THR A 906 18.14 -11.36 -31.25
N GLN A 907 18.90 -12.36 -30.78
CA GLN A 907 18.71 -12.99 -29.48
C GLN A 907 20.00 -12.91 -28.67
N HIS A 908 19.87 -12.82 -27.34
CA HIS A 908 21.02 -12.83 -26.43
C HIS A 908 20.65 -13.46 -25.09
N THR A 909 21.63 -14.08 -24.44
CA THR A 909 21.49 -14.73 -23.13
C THR A 909 22.54 -14.20 -22.17
N TYR A 910 22.09 -13.71 -21.01
CA TYR A 910 22.98 -13.27 -19.94
C TYR A 910 23.25 -14.43 -18.99
N LEU A 911 24.53 -14.77 -18.80
CA LEU A 911 24.93 -15.93 -17.99
C LEU A 911 24.96 -15.67 -16.48
N ASN A 912 24.91 -14.40 -16.06
CA ASN A 912 24.99 -14.01 -14.67
C ASN A 912 23.88 -13.03 -14.32
N ALA A 913 23.49 -13.01 -13.05
CA ALA A 913 22.61 -11.98 -12.51
C ALA A 913 23.32 -10.62 -12.48
N GLY A 914 22.58 -9.54 -12.73
CA GLY A 914 23.12 -8.18 -12.77
C GLY A 914 22.24 -7.18 -13.50
N HIS A 915 22.69 -5.93 -13.50
CA HIS A 915 22.14 -4.85 -14.32
C HIS A 915 23.06 -4.65 -15.53
N TYR A 916 22.53 -4.87 -16.73
CA TYR A 916 23.25 -4.70 -17.99
C TYR A 916 22.65 -3.54 -18.78
N LEU A 917 23.51 -2.76 -19.43
CA LEU A 917 23.09 -1.67 -20.30
C LEU A 917 23.34 -2.07 -21.76
N ALA A 918 22.33 -2.65 -22.39
CA ALA A 918 22.41 -3.00 -23.80
C ALA A 918 22.33 -1.71 -24.64
N GLN A 919 23.23 -1.57 -25.59
CA GLN A 919 23.34 -0.43 -26.50
C GLN A 919 23.17 -0.91 -27.93
N VAL A 920 22.43 -0.14 -28.73
CA VAL A 920 22.43 -0.30 -30.18
C VAL A 920 22.72 1.03 -30.86
N SER A 921 23.53 1.01 -31.90
CA SER A 921 23.84 2.19 -32.69
C SER A 921 23.86 1.93 -34.18
N ARG A 922 23.52 2.97 -34.96
CA ARG A 922 23.61 2.97 -36.42
C ARG A 922 24.13 4.32 -36.89
N THR A 923 25.04 4.30 -37.86
CA THR A 923 25.61 5.50 -38.47
C THR A 923 25.22 5.57 -39.94
N ASN A 924 24.66 6.71 -40.37
CA ASN A 924 24.25 6.90 -41.76
C ASN A 924 25.43 7.31 -42.67
N ARG A 925 25.19 7.49 -43.97
CA ARG A 925 26.24 7.89 -44.93
C ARG A 925 26.86 9.26 -44.67
N ARG A 926 26.20 10.13 -43.89
CA ARG A 926 26.70 11.45 -43.49
C ARG A 926 27.60 11.39 -42.26
N GLY A 927 27.77 10.21 -41.65
CA GLY A 927 28.55 10.04 -40.42
C GLY A 927 27.80 10.48 -39.16
N GLU A 928 26.48 10.64 -39.24
CA GLU A 928 25.62 10.94 -38.09
C GLU A 928 25.20 9.63 -37.42
N THR A 929 25.33 9.56 -36.11
CA THR A 929 25.06 8.35 -35.34
C THR A 929 23.76 8.51 -34.53
N ALA A 930 22.94 7.47 -34.56
CA ALA A 930 21.86 7.28 -33.60
C ALA A 930 22.25 6.19 -32.60
N THR A 931 21.94 6.40 -31.33
CA THR A 931 22.15 5.43 -30.25
C THR A 931 20.90 5.29 -29.41
N ALA A 932 20.53 4.05 -29.07
CA ALA A 932 19.53 3.73 -28.08
C ALA A 932 20.12 2.80 -27.02
N ARG A 933 19.61 2.87 -25.79
CA ARG A 933 20.02 2.03 -24.68
C ARG A 933 18.81 1.42 -23.97
N LEU A 934 19.00 0.21 -23.46
CA LEU A 934 18.01 -0.56 -22.69
C LEU A 934 18.67 -1.04 -21.40
N GLU A 935 17.94 -0.98 -20.29
CA GLU A 935 18.38 -1.59 -19.04
C GLU A 935 17.80 -3.00 -18.91
N ILE A 936 18.69 -3.98 -18.75
CA ILE A 936 18.33 -5.38 -18.55
C ILE A 936 18.66 -5.79 -17.12
N VAL A 937 17.65 -6.18 -16.35
CA VAL A 937 17.80 -6.63 -14.97
C VAL A 937 17.63 -8.14 -14.93
N VAL A 938 18.74 -8.84 -14.70
CA VAL A 938 18.80 -10.31 -14.62
C VAL A 938 18.87 -10.71 -13.16
N ARG A 939 17.90 -11.50 -12.69
CA ARG A 939 17.78 -11.93 -11.30
C ARG A 939 18.59 -13.21 -11.02
N PRO A 940 19.02 -13.42 -9.76
CA PRO A 940 19.71 -14.64 -9.32
C PRO A 940 18.93 -15.93 -9.55
#